data_AF-A0A948DA12-F1
#
_entry.id   AF-A0A948DA12-F1
#
_cell.length_a   1.000
_cell.length_b   1.000
_cell.length_c   1.000
_cell.angle_alpha   90.00
_cell.angle_beta   90.00
_cell.angle_gamma   90.00
#
_symmetry.space_group_name_H-M   'P 1'
#
loop_
_entity.id
_entity.type
_entity.pdbx_description
1 polymer ?
#
loop_
_entity_poly.entity_id
_entity_poly.type
_entity_poly.pdbx_seq_one_letter_code
_entity_poly.pdbx_strand_id
1 'polypeptide(L)'
;MHATRLTTAGLLLVALLLSLQPAAATAAWNGGHDTVGSTGPSRTWYFAEGTTRQGFSEYVCVFNQGSKVAVTEFSYMLSTGEEIVRRYDLAPESRTTINVAGEVPPASDVSVGIESSEPVVAERPMYFTYNGVYSGGTDVAGATSTGTAWYFAEGTTRDGFDTFLCIANPGDAEAMVDIEYFRGDGTTTRRSGVSVAPGSRFTVAVHEDDLGIGRHNDASGDTGIKVGATNGAGIVVERPVYFRYGTQVTGGTDVMGAGAPRRDWYFAEGCTRPGFDTYLCLFNPASKDARVRIEYMCADGQRVSREGIEVPGRSRRTVAVHEDDLGIGRHDGLHGDVSAKVSSENGVATVVERPTYFTYRPYWTGGHDVMGAAGPREAWFFAEGCTRPGFDTYLCLFNPGGERALVDLHYFCSGGLRVDRNAIEVEPGSRLTVPVHEDAMGTGRHDDNGGDVSILVQSSNGVGVIAERPMYFAGRWRTMNKAGVAGNWGWGQISRGSPSRNRVALTFDIEMSSGNAARELDILKSKDVKSTFFMLAAQANAPGLLERMADEGHELASHGVSHSMSYDAGRLVSELAAVESTVNQRTGLSTKPYFRFPGGAGTAGLIQVANSQGYMSVYWSVDPQDWSGKSAEAVVSNVLANSSNGSIILLHDRDNTVAALPAIIDGLCARGLEPVTLTEMLYPGP
;
A
#
# COMPACT_ATOMS: atom_id res chain seq x y z
N MET A 1 -40.59 -34.45 -46.91
CA MET A 1 -39.94 -35.61 -47.56
C MET A 1 -38.49 -35.25 -47.83
N HIS A 2 -37.56 -36.14 -47.44
CA HIS A 2 -36.14 -36.29 -47.81
C HIS A 2 -35.24 -35.03 -47.90
N ALA A 3 -34.25 -34.79 -47.03
CA ALA A 3 -33.01 -35.54 -46.76
C ALA A 3 -32.09 -35.72 -47.98
N THR A 4 -30.83 -35.22 -47.91
CA THR A 4 -29.51 -35.83 -48.24
C THR A 4 -28.46 -34.70 -48.51
N ARG A 5 -27.61 -34.35 -47.53
CA ARG A 5 -26.16 -34.64 -47.34
C ARG A 5 -25.13 -34.01 -48.32
N LEU A 6 -24.24 -33.22 -47.68
CA LEU A 6 -22.76 -33.07 -47.81
C LEU A 6 -22.11 -32.66 -49.15
N THR A 7 -21.32 -31.57 -49.10
CA THR A 7 -19.86 -31.61 -49.37
C THR A 7 -19.12 -30.44 -48.71
N THR A 8 -17.97 -30.78 -48.13
CA THR A 8 -16.96 -29.97 -47.45
C THR A 8 -15.99 -29.32 -48.44
N ALA A 9 -15.57 -28.07 -48.17
CA ALA A 9 -14.33 -27.37 -48.54
C ALA A 9 -14.68 -25.88 -48.67
N GLY A 10 -14.21 -24.92 -47.87
CA GLY A 10 -12.88 -24.76 -47.31
C GLY A 10 -12.48 -23.32 -47.62
N LEU A 11 -12.76 -22.38 -46.73
CA LEU A 11 -12.12 -21.06 -46.74
C LEU A 11 -12.02 -20.57 -45.29
N LEU A 12 -10.77 -20.40 -44.85
CA LEU A 12 -10.36 -19.73 -43.62
C LEU A 12 -11.16 -18.44 -43.44
N LEU A 13 -11.94 -18.35 -42.36
CA LEU A 13 -12.32 -17.08 -41.78
C LEU A 13 -11.62 -16.97 -40.43
N VAL A 14 -10.43 -16.40 -40.45
CA VAL A 14 -9.76 -15.88 -39.25
C VAL A 14 -10.60 -14.70 -38.78
N ALA A 15 -11.51 -14.95 -37.83
CA ALA A 15 -12.17 -13.90 -37.10
C ALA A 15 -11.14 -13.28 -36.16
N LEU A 16 -10.51 -12.21 -36.62
CA LEU A 16 -9.65 -11.33 -35.83
C LEU A 16 -10.54 -10.59 -34.83
N LEU A 17 -10.86 -11.23 -33.71
CA LEU A 17 -11.30 -10.54 -32.49
C LEU A 17 -10.07 -9.80 -31.95
N LEU A 18 -9.90 -8.57 -32.43
CA LEU A 18 -9.02 -7.58 -31.81
C LEU A 18 -9.54 -7.33 -30.40
N SER A 19 -8.92 -8.02 -29.44
CA SER A 19 -8.97 -7.69 -28.03
C SER A 19 -8.49 -6.25 -27.85
N LEU A 20 -9.41 -5.33 -27.58
CA LEU A 20 -9.09 -4.07 -26.94
C LEU A 20 -8.66 -4.42 -25.51
N GLN A 21 -7.35 -4.53 -25.30
CA GLN A 21 -6.77 -4.48 -23.96
C GLN A 21 -7.12 -3.12 -23.36
N PRO A 22 -7.75 -3.03 -22.18
CA PRO A 22 -7.66 -1.80 -21.41
C PRO A 22 -6.20 -1.67 -20.96
N ALA A 23 -5.61 -0.50 -21.21
CA ALA A 23 -4.34 -0.12 -20.60
C ALA A 23 -4.44 -0.29 -19.07
N ALA A 24 -3.36 -0.78 -18.46
CA ALA A 24 -3.30 -1.00 -17.02
C ALA A 24 -3.54 0.33 -16.28
N ALA A 25 -4.67 0.43 -15.58
CA ALA A 25 -4.96 1.57 -14.71
C ALA A 25 -3.88 1.68 -13.62
N THR A 26 -3.09 2.76 -13.65
CA THR A 26 -2.13 3.13 -12.61
C THR A 26 -2.88 3.83 -11.48
N ALA A 27 -3.43 3.06 -10.54
CA ALA A 27 -4.16 3.64 -9.43
C ALA A 27 -3.21 4.33 -8.42
N ALA A 28 -3.57 5.56 -8.03
CA ALA A 28 -2.97 6.23 -6.89
C ALA A 28 -3.54 5.59 -5.62
N TRP A 29 -2.77 4.70 -5.01
CA TRP A 29 -3.18 4.07 -3.75
C TRP A 29 -3.08 5.08 -2.61
N ASN A 30 -3.82 4.84 -1.55
CA ASN A 30 -3.82 5.58 -0.29
C ASN A 30 -4.26 4.59 0.78
N GLY A 31 -3.63 4.62 1.94
CA GLY A 31 -3.93 3.65 2.99
C GLY A 31 -2.84 3.56 4.03
N GLY A 32 -2.82 2.42 4.69
CA GLY A 32 -1.81 2.05 5.66
C GLY A 32 -2.02 0.61 6.07
N HIS A 33 -0.96 -0.02 6.52
CA HIS A 33 -0.97 -1.37 7.05
C HIS A 33 -0.08 -1.41 8.30
N ASP A 34 -0.26 -2.41 9.13
CA ASP A 34 0.58 -2.68 10.30
C ASP A 34 0.88 -4.18 10.34
N THR A 35 1.99 -4.54 10.96
CA THR A 35 2.33 -5.93 11.23
C THR A 35 3.02 -6.03 12.58
N VAL A 36 2.71 -7.08 13.32
CA VAL A 36 3.57 -7.55 14.41
C VAL A 36 4.85 -8.12 13.79
N GLY A 37 6.01 -7.79 14.35
CA GLY A 37 7.27 -8.33 13.85
C GLY A 37 7.30 -9.85 13.94
N SER A 38 8.11 -10.50 13.09
CA SER A 38 8.40 -11.91 13.31
C SER A 38 9.33 -12.10 14.50
N THR A 39 9.15 -13.19 15.25
CA THR A 39 9.98 -13.51 16.42
C THR A 39 11.35 -14.12 16.06
N GLY A 40 11.61 -14.37 14.78
CA GLY A 40 12.88 -14.92 14.32
C GLY A 40 12.92 -15.27 12.84
N PRO A 41 14.11 -15.37 12.24
CA PRO A 41 14.27 -15.88 10.88
C PRO A 41 13.96 -17.39 10.83
N SER A 42 13.43 -17.86 9.70
CA SER A 42 13.05 -19.24 9.43
C SER A 42 13.53 -19.67 8.05
N ARG A 43 13.66 -20.99 7.86
CA ARG A 43 13.93 -21.60 6.56
C ARG A 43 12.66 -21.84 5.75
N THR A 44 11.51 -21.79 6.41
CA THR A 44 10.19 -22.04 5.83
C THR A 44 9.26 -20.89 6.14
N TRP A 45 8.52 -20.41 5.14
CA TRP A 45 7.49 -19.36 5.26
C TRP A 45 6.29 -19.66 4.37
N TYR A 46 5.10 -19.25 4.81
CA TYR A 46 3.85 -19.43 4.07
C TYR A 46 2.95 -18.21 4.16
N PHE A 47 2.26 -17.93 3.05
CA PHE A 47 1.21 -16.92 2.88
C PHE A 47 0.03 -17.57 2.16
N ALA A 48 -1.19 -17.37 2.65
CA ALA A 48 -2.41 -17.99 2.14
C ALA A 48 -3.24 -17.07 1.22
N GLU A 49 -3.19 -15.75 1.42
CA GLU A 49 -3.72 -14.74 0.51
C GLU A 49 -2.69 -14.38 -0.58
N GLY A 50 -3.21 -13.94 -1.71
CA GLY A 50 -2.47 -13.30 -2.80
C GLY A 50 -3.31 -13.27 -4.07
N THR A 51 -3.07 -12.28 -4.93
CA THR A 51 -3.69 -12.19 -6.25
C THR A 51 -2.89 -11.34 -7.25
N THR A 52 -2.96 -11.73 -8.53
CA THR A 52 -2.50 -10.93 -9.67
C THR A 52 -3.66 -10.33 -10.47
N ARG A 53 -4.86 -10.26 -9.87
CA ARG A 53 -6.02 -9.58 -10.47
C ARG A 53 -5.77 -8.10 -10.67
N GLN A 54 -6.45 -7.54 -11.66
CA GLN A 54 -6.41 -6.10 -11.91
C GLN A 54 -6.81 -5.32 -10.64
N GLY A 55 -6.09 -4.24 -10.38
CA GLY A 55 -6.30 -3.42 -9.19
C GLY A 55 -5.48 -3.83 -7.98
N PHE A 56 -4.70 -4.91 -8.05
CA PHE A 56 -3.79 -5.35 -6.99
C PHE A 56 -2.33 -5.27 -7.42
N SER A 57 -1.46 -4.92 -6.47
CA SER A 57 -0.01 -5.01 -6.57
C SER A 57 0.50 -5.76 -5.34
N GLU A 58 0.83 -7.03 -5.53
CA GLU A 58 1.35 -7.90 -4.49
C GLU A 58 2.86 -8.07 -4.60
N TYR A 59 3.52 -8.00 -3.45
CA TYR A 59 4.95 -8.27 -3.33
C TYR A 59 5.22 -9.25 -2.18
N VAL A 60 6.33 -9.96 -2.29
CA VAL A 60 6.91 -10.71 -1.18
C VAL A 60 8.27 -10.13 -0.87
N CYS A 61 8.43 -9.65 0.36
CA CYS A 61 9.66 -9.03 0.85
C CYS A 61 10.41 -10.04 1.69
N VAL A 62 11.64 -10.36 1.28
CA VAL A 62 12.50 -11.31 1.98
C VAL A 62 13.77 -10.63 2.46
N PHE A 63 14.00 -10.71 3.76
CA PHE A 63 15.14 -10.16 4.45
C PHE A 63 16.10 -11.27 4.85
N ASN A 64 17.27 -11.30 4.20
CA ASN A 64 18.38 -12.15 4.58
C ASN A 64 19.30 -11.39 5.54
N GLN A 65 19.03 -11.54 6.83
CA GLN A 65 19.88 -10.96 7.89
C GLN A 65 21.22 -11.68 8.06
N GLY A 66 21.38 -12.86 7.46
CA GLY A 66 22.56 -13.69 7.64
C GLY A 66 23.75 -13.22 6.79
N SER A 67 24.94 -13.68 7.17
CA SER A 67 26.20 -13.37 6.48
C SER A 67 26.49 -14.26 5.26
N LYS A 68 25.55 -15.12 4.87
CA LYS A 68 25.67 -16.02 3.71
C LYS A 68 24.56 -15.75 2.70
N VAL A 69 24.82 -16.11 1.45
CA VAL A 69 23.77 -16.16 0.42
C VAL A 69 22.71 -17.17 0.83
N ALA A 70 21.44 -16.77 0.80
CA ALA A 70 20.30 -17.65 1.02
C ALA A 70 19.70 -18.02 -0.35
N VAL A 71 19.77 -19.29 -0.73
CA VAL A 71 19.10 -19.82 -1.92
C VAL A 71 17.67 -20.15 -1.50
N THR A 72 16.71 -19.46 -2.11
CA THR A 72 15.29 -19.57 -1.80
C THR A 72 14.52 -20.18 -2.97
N GLU A 73 13.57 -21.04 -2.65
CA GLU A 73 12.60 -21.62 -3.58
C GLU A 73 11.20 -21.17 -3.18
N PHE A 74 10.49 -20.55 -4.12
CA PHE A 74 9.14 -20.05 -3.96
C PHE A 74 8.17 -20.97 -4.69
N SER A 75 7.22 -21.52 -3.96
CA SER A 75 6.08 -22.30 -4.46
C SER A 75 4.84 -21.42 -4.51
N TYR A 76 4.45 -20.97 -5.70
CA TYR A 76 3.22 -20.24 -5.95
C TYR A 76 2.08 -21.22 -6.21
N MET A 77 1.22 -21.42 -5.22
CA MET A 77 0.08 -22.33 -5.26
C MET A 77 -1.16 -21.60 -5.78
N LEU A 78 -1.66 -21.97 -6.95
CA LEU A 78 -2.80 -21.31 -7.59
C LEU A 78 -4.13 -21.98 -7.23
N SER A 79 -5.22 -21.21 -7.29
CA SER A 79 -6.58 -21.75 -7.09
C SER A 79 -7.03 -22.74 -8.19
N THR A 80 -6.31 -22.77 -9.32
CA THR A 80 -6.48 -23.76 -10.40
C THR A 80 -5.91 -25.14 -10.06
N GLY A 81 -5.13 -25.25 -8.97
CA GLY A 81 -4.36 -26.45 -8.61
C GLY A 81 -3.00 -26.54 -9.32
N GLU A 82 -2.63 -25.54 -10.12
CA GLU A 82 -1.27 -25.41 -10.67
C GLU A 82 -0.33 -24.84 -9.59
N GLU A 83 0.86 -25.42 -9.47
CA GLU A 83 1.94 -24.91 -8.63
C GLU A 83 3.10 -24.44 -9.52
N ILE A 84 3.55 -23.20 -9.32
CA ILE A 84 4.65 -22.60 -10.07
C ILE A 84 5.83 -22.39 -9.12
N VAL A 85 7.00 -22.90 -9.51
CA VAL A 85 8.22 -22.77 -8.68
C VAL A 85 9.19 -21.75 -9.27
N ARG A 86 9.76 -20.90 -8.41
CA ARG A 86 10.82 -19.92 -8.73
C ARG A 86 11.95 -20.01 -7.73
N ARG A 87 13.16 -19.63 -8.15
CA ARG A 87 14.34 -19.64 -7.29
C ARG A 87 15.06 -18.31 -7.31
N TYR A 88 15.54 -17.88 -6.15
CA TYR A 88 16.29 -16.64 -5.99
C TYR A 88 17.47 -16.84 -5.06
N ASP A 89 18.60 -16.23 -5.42
CA ASP A 89 19.79 -16.14 -4.57
C ASP A 89 19.76 -14.78 -3.87
N LEU A 90 19.51 -14.79 -2.57
CA LEU A 90 19.42 -13.58 -1.75
C LEU A 90 20.79 -13.27 -1.15
N ALA A 91 21.33 -12.10 -1.46
CA ALA A 91 22.61 -11.66 -0.93
C ALA A 91 22.57 -11.58 0.61
N PRO A 92 23.72 -11.80 1.29
CA PRO A 92 23.81 -11.63 2.74
C PRO A 92 23.51 -10.19 3.17
N GLU A 93 23.01 -10.04 4.39
CA GLU A 93 22.72 -8.74 5.04
C GLU A 93 21.92 -7.78 4.14
N SER A 94 20.94 -8.32 3.41
CA SER A 94 20.20 -7.57 2.40
C SER A 94 18.72 -7.94 2.39
N ARG A 95 17.93 -7.08 1.78
CA ARG A 95 16.52 -7.33 1.51
C ARG A 95 16.26 -7.41 0.00
N THR A 96 15.29 -8.23 -0.37
CA THR A 96 14.81 -8.39 -1.75
C THR A 96 13.28 -8.31 -1.76
N THR A 97 12.72 -7.57 -2.71
CA THR A 97 11.27 -7.48 -2.94
C THR A 97 10.94 -8.11 -4.28
N ILE A 98 10.06 -9.11 -4.26
CA ILE A 98 9.65 -9.87 -5.44
C ILE A 98 8.24 -9.42 -5.81
N ASN A 99 8.03 -9.00 -7.06
CA ASN A 99 6.72 -8.63 -7.58
C ASN A 99 6.00 -9.87 -8.11
N VAL A 100 4.94 -10.29 -7.42
CA VAL A 100 4.23 -11.56 -7.71
C VAL A 100 3.58 -11.56 -9.10
N ALA A 101 3.19 -10.39 -9.62
CA ALA A 101 2.63 -10.26 -10.97
C ALA A 101 3.62 -10.63 -12.09
N GLY A 102 4.93 -10.62 -11.82
CA GLY A 102 5.96 -11.11 -12.75
C GLY A 102 6.14 -12.62 -12.72
N GLU A 103 5.64 -13.29 -11.69
CA GLU A 103 5.97 -14.69 -11.39
C GLU A 103 4.89 -15.68 -11.81
N VAL A 104 3.62 -15.26 -11.78
CA VAL A 104 2.46 -16.11 -12.08
C VAL A 104 1.55 -15.47 -13.14
N PRO A 105 0.67 -16.24 -13.81
CA PRO A 105 -0.27 -15.69 -14.80
C PRO A 105 -1.12 -14.55 -14.23
N PRO A 106 -1.53 -13.56 -15.06
CA PRO A 106 -2.40 -12.48 -14.62
C PRO A 106 -3.78 -13.01 -14.19
N ALA A 107 -4.47 -12.28 -13.31
CA ALA A 107 -5.77 -12.65 -12.78
C ALA A 107 -5.82 -14.00 -12.05
N SER A 108 -4.73 -14.39 -11.41
CA SER A 108 -4.64 -15.58 -10.55
C SER A 108 -4.92 -15.22 -9.10
N ASP A 109 -5.51 -16.14 -8.35
CA ASP A 109 -5.39 -16.13 -6.88
C ASP A 109 -4.21 -17.02 -6.52
N VAL A 110 -3.35 -16.56 -5.63
CA VAL A 110 -2.05 -17.18 -5.37
C VAL A 110 -1.78 -17.22 -3.87
N SER A 111 -1.19 -18.33 -3.41
CA SER A 111 -0.59 -18.49 -2.10
C SER A 111 0.88 -18.78 -2.30
N VAL A 112 1.73 -18.41 -1.35
CA VAL A 112 3.18 -18.53 -1.50
C VAL A 112 3.75 -19.38 -0.37
N GLY A 113 4.48 -20.43 -0.73
CA GLY A 113 5.41 -21.13 0.16
C GLY A 113 6.85 -20.72 -0.17
N ILE A 114 7.71 -20.60 0.83
CA ILE A 114 9.13 -20.29 0.66
C ILE A 114 9.95 -21.30 1.44
N GLU A 115 10.88 -21.97 0.77
CA GLU A 115 11.91 -22.81 1.36
C GLU A 115 13.29 -22.18 1.13
N SER A 116 14.15 -22.18 2.15
CA SER A 116 15.43 -21.45 2.11
C SER A 116 16.61 -22.25 2.65
N SER A 117 17.75 -22.13 1.96
CA SER A 117 19.03 -22.73 2.37
C SER A 117 19.65 -22.07 3.61
N GLU A 118 19.21 -20.87 3.99
CA GLU A 118 19.60 -20.15 5.22
C GLU A 118 18.37 -19.50 5.85
N PRO A 119 18.34 -19.26 7.19
CA PRO A 119 17.20 -18.59 7.81
C PRO A 119 17.04 -17.14 7.29
N VAL A 120 15.85 -16.84 6.76
CA VAL A 120 15.43 -15.53 6.26
C VAL A 120 14.17 -15.07 6.97
N VAL A 121 13.75 -13.83 6.77
CA VAL A 121 12.49 -13.26 7.28
C VAL A 121 11.63 -12.88 6.08
N ALA A 122 10.32 -13.17 6.10
CA ALA A 122 9.43 -12.85 4.98
C ALA A 122 8.14 -12.15 5.44
N GLU A 123 7.76 -11.11 4.70
CA GLU A 123 6.48 -10.39 4.80
C GLU A 123 5.88 -10.22 3.40
N ARG A 124 4.57 -10.01 3.33
CA ARG A 124 3.82 -9.89 2.08
C ARG A 124 2.95 -8.64 2.06
N PRO A 125 3.48 -7.51 1.57
CA PRO A 125 2.68 -6.33 1.36
C PRO A 125 1.85 -6.43 0.07
N MET A 126 0.62 -5.96 0.15
CA MET A 126 -0.24 -5.70 -1.01
C MET A 126 -0.73 -4.27 -1.01
N TYR A 127 -0.82 -3.67 -2.20
CA TYR A 127 -1.46 -2.38 -2.42
C TYR A 127 -2.54 -2.54 -3.46
N PHE A 128 -3.70 -1.90 -3.26
CA PHE A 128 -4.84 -2.16 -4.13
C PHE A 128 -5.77 -0.98 -4.31
N THR A 129 -6.55 -1.08 -5.39
CA THR A 129 -7.85 -0.42 -5.57
C THR A 129 -8.88 -1.50 -5.88
N TYR A 130 -9.48 -2.03 -4.82
CA TYR A 130 -10.46 -3.11 -4.88
C TYR A 130 -11.78 -2.61 -5.46
N ASN A 131 -12.30 -3.37 -6.43
CA ASN A 131 -13.49 -3.04 -7.23
C ASN A 131 -13.48 -1.63 -7.87
N GLY A 132 -12.29 -1.03 -8.05
CA GLY A 132 -12.17 0.34 -8.55
C GLY A 132 -12.61 1.42 -7.56
N VAL A 133 -12.92 1.06 -6.31
CA VAL A 133 -13.55 1.96 -5.32
C VAL A 133 -12.78 2.02 -4.01
N TYR A 134 -12.32 0.89 -3.45
CA TYR A 134 -11.65 0.87 -2.15
C TYR A 134 -10.14 0.82 -2.35
N SER A 135 -9.46 1.93 -2.04
CA SER A 135 -8.01 1.96 -2.05
C SER A 135 -7.45 1.61 -0.68
N GLY A 136 -6.34 0.89 -0.64
CA GLY A 136 -5.65 0.53 0.60
C GLY A 136 -4.36 -0.24 0.38
N GLY A 137 -3.87 -0.82 1.47
CA GLY A 137 -2.87 -1.88 1.41
C GLY A 137 -2.89 -2.71 2.68
N THR A 138 -2.35 -3.90 2.60
CA THR A 138 -2.22 -4.87 3.70
C THR A 138 -0.79 -5.35 3.77
N ASP A 139 -0.36 -5.84 4.92
CA ASP A 139 0.90 -6.54 5.08
C ASP A 139 0.76 -7.57 6.21
N VAL A 140 1.52 -8.65 6.11
CA VAL A 140 1.49 -9.78 7.04
C VAL A 140 2.87 -10.41 7.12
N ALA A 141 3.29 -10.74 8.34
CA ALA A 141 4.40 -11.66 8.56
C ALA A 141 3.97 -13.09 8.25
N GLY A 142 4.75 -13.79 7.42
CA GLY A 142 4.41 -15.14 6.98
C GLY A 142 4.44 -16.16 8.12
N ALA A 143 3.66 -17.23 7.97
CA ALA A 143 3.69 -18.34 8.92
C ALA A 143 4.94 -19.20 8.71
N THR A 144 5.65 -19.53 9.80
CA THR A 144 6.87 -20.36 9.72
C THR A 144 6.59 -21.87 9.75
N SER A 145 5.31 -22.26 9.87
CA SER A 145 4.86 -23.65 9.86
C SER A 145 3.38 -23.75 9.53
N THR A 146 2.95 -24.90 9.03
CA THR A 146 1.53 -25.24 8.88
C THR A 146 0.90 -25.63 10.21
N GLY A 147 -0.43 -25.53 10.33
CA GLY A 147 -1.19 -25.98 11.50
C GLY A 147 -2.50 -26.67 11.11
N THR A 148 -3.09 -27.42 12.05
CA THR A 148 -4.40 -28.08 11.85
C THR A 148 -5.58 -27.22 12.32
N ALA A 149 -5.31 -26.08 12.97
CA ALA A 149 -6.32 -25.15 13.44
C ALA A 149 -5.78 -23.72 13.47
N TRP A 150 -6.60 -22.77 13.02
CA TRP A 150 -6.32 -21.34 12.95
C TRP A 150 -7.51 -20.55 13.48
N TYR A 151 -7.25 -19.45 14.18
CA TYR A 151 -8.28 -18.68 14.86
C TYR A 151 -8.17 -17.19 14.54
N PHE A 152 -9.34 -16.54 14.41
CA PHE A 152 -9.47 -15.11 14.14
C PHE A 152 -10.49 -14.47 15.07
N ALA A 153 -10.20 -13.28 15.60
CA ALA A 153 -11.06 -12.58 16.54
C ALA A 153 -11.94 -11.48 15.91
N GLU A 154 -11.48 -10.89 14.81
CA GLU A 154 -12.27 -10.06 13.89
C GLU A 154 -12.72 -10.88 12.67
N GLY A 155 -13.79 -10.42 12.03
CA GLY A 155 -14.44 -11.04 10.88
C GLY A 155 -15.77 -10.38 10.55
N THR A 156 -15.83 -9.04 10.53
CA THR A 156 -17.11 -8.32 10.35
C THR A 156 -17.73 -8.59 8.97
N THR A 157 -19.02 -8.88 8.97
CA THR A 157 -19.83 -9.10 7.75
C THR A 157 -20.86 -7.99 7.56
N ARG A 158 -20.70 -6.87 8.27
CA ARG A 158 -21.57 -5.70 8.16
C ARG A 158 -21.55 -5.12 6.74
N ASP A 159 -22.56 -4.33 6.41
CA ASP A 159 -22.58 -3.60 5.14
C ASP A 159 -21.33 -2.72 5.01
N GLY A 160 -20.72 -2.75 3.82
CA GLY A 160 -19.47 -2.05 3.55
C GLY A 160 -18.21 -2.86 3.82
N PHE A 161 -18.31 -4.09 4.33
CA PHE A 161 -17.17 -4.98 4.58
C PHE A 161 -17.24 -6.28 3.77
N ASP A 162 -16.16 -6.59 3.07
CA ASP A 162 -16.00 -7.82 2.28
C ASP A 162 -14.91 -8.68 2.95
N THR A 163 -15.32 -9.56 3.86
CA THR A 163 -14.41 -10.50 4.54
C THR A 163 -14.24 -11.79 3.74
N PHE A 164 -13.00 -12.25 3.63
CA PHE A 164 -12.64 -13.53 3.04
C PHE A 164 -11.77 -14.36 4.00
N LEU A 165 -11.75 -15.67 3.79
CA LEU A 165 -10.77 -16.58 4.37
C LEU A 165 -10.00 -17.24 3.25
N CYS A 166 -8.69 -17.07 3.26
CA CYS A 166 -7.78 -17.67 2.30
C CYS A 166 -7.06 -18.85 2.97
N ILE A 167 -7.22 -20.05 2.41
CA ILE A 167 -6.69 -21.30 2.96
C ILE A 167 -5.70 -21.89 1.97
N ALA A 168 -4.44 -21.99 2.37
CA ALA A 168 -3.39 -22.68 1.60
C ALA A 168 -3.16 -24.09 2.15
N ASN A 169 -2.99 -25.04 1.24
CA ASN A 169 -2.55 -26.40 1.53
C ASN A 169 -1.20 -26.64 0.84
N PRO A 170 -0.07 -26.37 1.52
CA PRO A 170 1.26 -26.65 0.98
C PRO A 170 1.65 -28.13 1.08
N GLY A 171 0.79 -28.98 1.66
CA GLY A 171 1.03 -30.40 1.79
C GLY A 171 0.84 -31.18 0.48
N ASP A 172 1.22 -32.46 0.52
CA ASP A 172 1.09 -33.42 -0.57
C ASP A 172 -0.23 -34.22 -0.54
N ALA A 173 -1.04 -34.03 0.51
CA ALA A 173 -2.34 -34.66 0.71
C ALA A 173 -3.48 -33.64 0.74
N GLU A 174 -4.67 -34.05 0.32
CA GLU A 174 -5.88 -33.23 0.38
C GLU A 174 -6.18 -32.80 1.82
N ALA A 175 -6.52 -31.54 2.02
CA ALA A 175 -6.96 -31.02 3.32
C ALA A 175 -8.48 -30.91 3.36
N MET A 176 -9.11 -31.55 4.35
CA MET A 176 -10.55 -31.46 4.59
C MET A 176 -10.81 -30.50 5.75
N VAL A 177 -11.41 -29.35 5.46
CA VAL A 177 -11.48 -28.22 6.38
C VAL A 177 -12.91 -27.92 6.82
N ASP A 178 -13.09 -27.69 8.12
CA ASP A 178 -14.31 -27.14 8.69
C ASP A 178 -14.05 -25.70 9.16
N ILE A 179 -15.03 -24.83 8.97
CA ILE A 179 -15.00 -23.43 9.40
C ILE A 179 -16.16 -23.20 10.38
N GLU A 180 -15.84 -22.85 11.62
CA GLU A 180 -16.80 -22.50 12.66
C GLU A 180 -16.81 -20.98 12.86
N TYR A 181 -18.01 -20.39 12.87
CA TYR A 181 -18.26 -18.96 13.05
C TYR A 181 -18.97 -18.74 14.39
N PHE A 182 -18.45 -17.83 15.19
CA PHE A 182 -18.92 -17.50 16.55
C PHE A 182 -19.35 -16.04 16.55
N ARG A 183 -20.66 -15.78 16.56
CA ARG A 183 -21.23 -14.46 16.29
C ARG A 183 -21.35 -13.63 17.56
N GLY A 184 -21.37 -12.31 17.42
CA GLY A 184 -21.47 -11.37 18.55
C GLY A 184 -22.81 -11.42 19.29
N ASP A 185 -23.84 -12.02 18.70
CA ASP A 185 -25.13 -12.32 19.35
C ASP A 185 -25.12 -13.64 20.15
N GLY A 186 -24.00 -14.37 20.16
CA GLY A 186 -23.80 -15.65 20.84
C GLY A 186 -24.21 -16.88 20.02
N THR A 187 -24.70 -16.72 18.79
CA THR A 187 -25.00 -17.86 17.92
C THR A 187 -23.74 -18.40 17.23
N THR A 188 -23.76 -19.69 16.87
CA THR A 188 -22.63 -20.32 16.16
C THR A 188 -23.10 -21.10 14.94
N THR A 189 -22.37 -21.00 13.84
CA THR A 189 -22.64 -21.69 12.57
C THR A 189 -21.39 -22.40 12.07
N ARG A 190 -21.55 -23.47 11.28
CA ARG A 190 -20.42 -24.26 10.75
C ARG A 190 -20.58 -24.56 9.27
N ARG A 191 -19.55 -24.26 8.48
CA ARG A 191 -19.33 -24.81 7.14
C ARG A 191 -18.44 -26.05 7.28
N SER A 192 -18.88 -27.19 6.75
CA SER A 192 -18.13 -28.45 6.89
C SER A 192 -17.68 -29.00 5.55
N GLY A 193 -16.54 -29.68 5.52
CA GLY A 193 -16.08 -30.43 4.35
C GLY A 193 -15.57 -29.58 3.18
N VAL A 194 -14.98 -28.42 3.45
CA VAL A 194 -14.25 -27.65 2.43
C VAL A 194 -13.00 -28.45 2.04
N SER A 195 -12.91 -28.90 0.78
CA SER A 195 -11.72 -29.58 0.27
C SER A 195 -10.73 -28.58 -0.30
N VAL A 196 -9.45 -28.73 0.06
CA VAL A 196 -8.34 -27.98 -0.52
C VAL A 196 -7.30 -28.99 -1.03
N ALA A 197 -7.09 -29.02 -2.33
CA ALA A 197 -6.18 -29.98 -2.97
C ALA A 197 -4.71 -29.76 -2.53
N PRO A 198 -3.83 -30.77 -2.64
CA PRO A 198 -2.39 -30.60 -2.41
C PRO A 198 -1.79 -29.48 -3.26
N GLY A 199 -0.79 -28.77 -2.72
CA GLY A 199 -0.08 -27.69 -3.45
C GLY A 199 -1.00 -26.59 -4.00
N SER A 200 -2.13 -26.33 -3.34
CA SER A 200 -3.17 -25.43 -3.86
C SER A 200 -3.76 -24.54 -2.77
N ARG A 201 -4.72 -23.69 -3.16
CA ARG A 201 -5.41 -22.77 -2.26
C ARG A 201 -6.91 -22.73 -2.52
N PHE A 202 -7.66 -22.28 -1.52
CA PHE A 202 -9.09 -22.05 -1.61
C PHE A 202 -9.48 -20.75 -0.88
N THR A 203 -10.42 -19.99 -1.43
CA THR A 203 -10.95 -18.77 -0.80
C THR A 203 -12.43 -18.92 -0.49
N VAL A 204 -12.84 -18.56 0.73
CA VAL A 204 -14.23 -18.45 1.14
C VAL A 204 -14.60 -16.97 1.28
N ALA A 205 -15.64 -16.52 0.58
CA ALA A 205 -16.24 -15.20 0.81
C ALA A 205 -17.23 -15.28 1.99
N VAL A 206 -16.79 -14.85 3.17
CA VAL A 206 -17.56 -15.01 4.43
C VAL A 206 -18.85 -14.18 4.41
N HIS A 207 -18.80 -12.99 3.80
CA HIS A 207 -19.91 -12.03 3.74
C HIS A 207 -21.04 -12.42 2.75
N GLU A 208 -20.78 -13.35 1.83
CA GLU A 208 -21.78 -13.87 0.88
C GLU A 208 -22.25 -15.29 1.23
N ASP A 209 -21.80 -15.81 2.37
CA ASP A 209 -22.05 -17.18 2.78
C ASP A 209 -23.55 -17.42 3.08
N ASP A 210 -24.13 -18.42 2.42
CA ASP A 210 -25.54 -18.81 2.47
C ASP A 210 -25.96 -19.50 3.78
N LEU A 211 -25.01 -19.74 4.70
CA LEU A 211 -25.24 -20.35 6.02
C LEU A 211 -25.89 -19.39 7.05
N GLY A 212 -26.48 -18.28 6.60
CA GLY A 212 -27.07 -17.26 7.48
C GLY A 212 -26.04 -16.37 8.16
N ILE A 213 -24.77 -16.49 7.78
CA ILE A 213 -23.70 -15.55 8.17
C ILE A 213 -23.89 -14.26 7.41
N GLY A 214 -24.00 -14.28 6.07
CA GLY A 214 -24.47 -13.18 5.20
C GLY A 214 -24.04 -11.77 5.60
N ARG A 215 -24.79 -10.74 5.18
CA ARG A 215 -24.60 -9.37 5.68
C ARG A 215 -25.58 -9.04 6.79
N HIS A 216 -25.08 -8.58 7.94
CA HIS A 216 -25.91 -8.14 9.08
C HIS A 216 -25.34 -6.89 9.72
N ASN A 217 -26.19 -5.90 9.98
CA ASN A 217 -25.81 -4.62 10.58
C ASN A 217 -26.05 -4.55 12.10
N ASP A 218 -26.28 -5.68 12.76
CA ASP A 218 -26.40 -5.81 14.21
C ASP A 218 -25.22 -6.63 14.79
N ALA A 219 -25.27 -7.00 16.08
CA ALA A 219 -24.19 -7.75 16.74
C ALA A 219 -23.87 -9.10 16.07
N SER A 220 -24.81 -9.66 15.31
CA SER A 220 -24.60 -10.91 14.58
C SER A 220 -23.66 -10.73 13.38
N GLY A 221 -23.44 -9.49 12.91
CA GLY A 221 -22.48 -9.17 11.86
C GLY A 221 -21.01 -9.33 12.27
N ASP A 222 -20.71 -9.34 13.57
CA ASP A 222 -19.35 -9.52 14.06
C ASP A 222 -19.10 -11.01 14.33
N THR A 223 -18.10 -11.62 13.69
CA THR A 223 -17.79 -13.05 13.92
C THR A 223 -16.32 -13.31 14.27
N GLY A 224 -16.13 -14.18 15.27
CA GLY A 224 -14.86 -14.84 15.53
C GLY A 224 -14.86 -16.16 14.78
N ILE A 225 -13.72 -16.57 14.25
CA ILE A 225 -13.64 -17.66 13.27
C ILE A 225 -12.62 -18.68 13.74
N LYS A 226 -12.97 -19.96 13.62
CA LYS A 226 -12.03 -21.09 13.76
C LYS A 226 -12.05 -21.91 12.48
N VAL A 227 -10.90 -22.04 11.85
CA VAL A 227 -10.69 -22.88 10.66
C VAL A 227 -9.88 -24.10 11.10
N GLY A 228 -10.37 -25.32 10.81
CA GLY A 228 -9.71 -26.54 11.27
C GLY A 228 -9.69 -27.66 10.24
N ALA A 229 -8.52 -28.24 10.00
CA ALA A 229 -8.36 -29.44 9.18
C ALA A 229 -8.81 -30.69 9.96
N THR A 230 -9.85 -31.35 9.48
CA THR A 230 -10.52 -32.50 10.11
C THR A 230 -9.78 -33.82 9.88
N ASN A 231 -8.96 -33.90 8.83
CA ASN A 231 -8.18 -35.09 8.49
C ASN A 231 -6.70 -34.98 8.91
N GLY A 232 -6.34 -33.96 9.68
CA GLY A 232 -4.98 -33.77 10.20
C GLY A 232 -3.98 -33.15 9.23
N ALA A 233 -4.40 -32.73 8.03
CA ALA A 233 -3.55 -32.00 7.09
C ALA A 233 -3.07 -30.66 7.68
N GLY A 234 -1.83 -30.29 7.37
CA GLY A 234 -1.29 -28.97 7.72
C GLY A 234 -1.76 -27.93 6.71
N ILE A 235 -2.45 -26.90 7.18
CA ILE A 235 -2.91 -25.76 6.37
C ILE A 235 -2.34 -24.45 6.92
N VAL A 236 -2.44 -23.38 6.13
CA VAL A 236 -2.16 -22.00 6.54
C VAL A 236 -3.36 -21.14 6.17
N VAL A 237 -3.73 -20.19 7.03
CA VAL A 237 -4.96 -19.42 6.86
C VAL A 237 -4.72 -17.93 7.14
N GLU A 238 -5.13 -17.09 6.20
CA GLU A 238 -5.16 -15.63 6.31
C GLU A 238 -6.59 -15.11 6.13
N ARG A 239 -6.87 -13.92 6.68
CA ARG A 239 -8.19 -13.30 6.66
C ARG A 239 -8.11 -11.86 6.17
N PRO A 240 -8.22 -11.64 4.84
CA PRO A 240 -8.34 -10.30 4.32
C PRO A 240 -9.76 -9.76 4.41
N VAL A 241 -9.86 -8.46 4.62
CA VAL A 241 -11.10 -7.70 4.65
C VAL A 241 -10.92 -6.44 3.82
N TYR A 242 -11.79 -6.20 2.85
CA TYR A 242 -11.82 -4.97 2.07
C TYR A 242 -13.05 -4.17 2.46
N PHE A 243 -12.90 -2.86 2.71
CA PHE A 243 -13.99 -2.13 3.33
C PHE A 243 -14.16 -0.68 2.89
N ARG A 244 -15.39 -0.20 3.10
CA ARG A 244 -15.73 1.20 3.35
C ARG A 244 -16.27 1.32 4.76
N TYR A 245 -15.50 1.96 5.63
CA TYR A 245 -15.87 2.29 6.99
C TYR A 245 -16.48 3.71 7.04
N GLY A 246 -17.71 3.81 7.54
CA GLY A 246 -18.48 5.05 7.50
C GLY A 246 -18.73 5.54 6.06
N THR A 247 -18.66 6.85 5.83
CA THR A 247 -18.94 7.45 4.50
C THR A 247 -17.69 7.78 3.68
N GLN A 248 -16.50 7.78 4.31
CA GLN A 248 -15.29 8.35 3.71
C GLN A 248 -14.05 7.46 3.79
N VAL A 249 -13.97 6.55 4.78
CA VAL A 249 -12.77 5.73 4.97
C VAL A 249 -12.89 4.47 4.12
N THR A 250 -11.96 4.27 3.19
CA THR A 250 -11.80 3.00 2.46
C THR A 250 -10.46 2.38 2.79
N GLY A 251 -10.38 1.05 2.73
CA GLY A 251 -9.13 0.35 3.00
C GLY A 251 -9.29 -1.16 2.90
N GLY A 252 -8.32 -1.85 3.48
CA GLY A 252 -8.44 -3.26 3.77
C GLY A 252 -7.43 -3.69 4.84
N THR A 253 -7.71 -4.79 5.52
CA THR A 253 -6.84 -5.41 6.51
C THR A 253 -6.56 -6.84 6.09
N ASP A 254 -5.44 -7.41 6.54
CA ASP A 254 -5.19 -8.85 6.48
C ASP A 254 -4.44 -9.27 7.75
N VAL A 255 -4.67 -10.50 8.18
CA VAL A 255 -4.00 -11.08 9.35
C VAL A 255 -3.73 -12.56 9.12
N MET A 256 -2.53 -13.00 9.51
CA MET A 256 -2.24 -14.41 9.72
C MET A 256 -2.99 -14.91 10.96
N GLY A 257 -3.71 -16.03 10.83
CA GLY A 257 -4.48 -16.56 11.96
C GLY A 257 -3.60 -16.95 13.16
N ALA A 258 -4.17 -16.97 14.36
CA ALA A 258 -3.48 -17.53 15.51
C ALA A 258 -3.49 -19.06 15.42
N GLY A 259 -2.36 -19.72 15.67
CA GLY A 259 -2.33 -21.19 15.80
C GLY A 259 -3.00 -21.74 17.06
N ALA A 260 -3.21 -20.89 18.09
CA ALA A 260 -3.91 -21.26 19.32
C ALA A 260 -4.38 -20.03 20.12
N PRO A 261 -5.48 -20.15 20.90
CA PRO A 261 -5.84 -19.17 21.93
C PRO A 261 -4.79 -19.06 23.03
N ARG A 262 -4.62 -17.87 23.61
CA ARG A 262 -3.66 -17.58 24.69
C ARG A 262 -4.31 -16.85 25.85
N ARG A 263 -3.61 -16.85 26.99
CA ARG A 263 -4.03 -16.11 28.19
C ARG A 263 -3.59 -14.65 28.16
N ASP A 264 -2.55 -14.34 27.41
CA ASP A 264 -1.97 -13.01 27.32
C ASP A 264 -1.72 -12.68 25.84
N TRP A 265 -2.08 -11.46 25.46
CA TRP A 265 -1.84 -10.87 24.15
C TRP A 265 -1.33 -9.44 24.32
N TYR A 266 -0.46 -9.01 23.42
CA TYR A 266 0.23 -7.72 23.53
C TYR A 266 0.21 -6.97 22.21
N PHE A 267 0.08 -5.65 22.30
CA PHE A 267 -0.11 -4.74 21.17
C PHE A 267 0.78 -3.52 21.38
N ALA A 268 1.76 -3.29 20.50
CA ALA A 268 2.70 -2.18 20.60
C ALA A 268 2.17 -0.88 19.97
N GLU A 269 1.40 -0.97 18.88
CA GLU A 269 0.67 0.14 18.29
C GLU A 269 -0.75 0.27 18.90
N GLY A 270 -1.32 1.45 18.73
CA GLY A 270 -2.71 1.79 19.00
C GLY A 270 -2.86 3.31 19.02
N CYS A 271 -3.96 3.83 18.48
CA CYS A 271 -4.19 5.27 18.40
C CYS A 271 -5.66 5.64 18.61
N THR A 272 -5.91 6.63 19.47
CA THR A 272 -7.24 7.19 19.72
C THR A 272 -7.30 8.69 19.45
N ARG A 273 -6.28 9.23 18.77
CA ARG A 273 -6.29 10.63 18.30
C ARG A 273 -7.46 10.88 17.34
N PRO A 274 -7.88 12.15 17.13
CA PRO A 274 -8.86 12.48 16.10
C PRO A 274 -8.49 11.85 14.76
N GLY A 275 -9.48 11.20 14.15
CA GLY A 275 -9.30 10.47 12.90
C GLY A 275 -8.94 9.00 13.08
N PHE A 276 -8.69 8.48 14.28
CA PHE A 276 -8.41 7.07 14.53
C PHE A 276 -9.51 6.40 15.37
N ASP A 277 -9.99 5.26 14.87
CA ASP A 277 -10.97 4.39 15.54
C ASP A 277 -10.30 3.03 15.77
N THR A 278 -9.67 2.88 16.93
CA THR A 278 -9.04 1.62 17.36
C THR A 278 -10.01 0.76 18.16
N TYR A 279 -10.00 -0.55 17.90
CA TYR A 279 -10.78 -1.56 18.61
C TYR A 279 -9.91 -2.73 19.07
N LEU A 280 -10.37 -3.46 20.09
CA LEU A 280 -9.87 -4.78 20.45
C LEU A 280 -10.98 -5.81 20.30
N CYS A 281 -10.76 -6.77 19.40
CA CYS A 281 -11.67 -7.88 19.14
C CYS A 281 -11.27 -9.08 20.02
N LEU A 282 -12.14 -9.49 20.93
CA LEU A 282 -11.92 -10.59 21.88
C LEU A 282 -12.74 -11.81 21.45
N PHE A 283 -12.10 -12.93 21.15
CA PHE A 283 -12.77 -14.17 20.77
C PHE A 283 -12.49 -15.29 21.78
N ASN A 284 -13.57 -15.91 22.27
CA ASN A 284 -13.51 -17.05 23.17
C ASN A 284 -14.03 -18.32 22.48
N PRO A 285 -13.14 -19.17 21.92
CA PRO A 285 -13.54 -20.43 21.31
C PRO A 285 -13.90 -21.53 22.34
N ALA A 286 -13.58 -21.33 23.63
CA ALA A 286 -13.85 -22.30 24.67
C ALA A 286 -15.33 -22.31 25.06
N SER A 287 -15.82 -23.41 25.65
CA SER A 287 -17.19 -23.49 26.15
C SER A 287 -17.43 -22.77 27.47
N LYS A 288 -16.36 -22.35 28.15
CA LYS A 288 -16.41 -21.63 29.44
C LYS A 288 -16.23 -20.15 29.20
N ASP A 289 -16.97 -19.33 29.93
CA ASP A 289 -16.84 -17.86 29.88
C ASP A 289 -15.42 -17.42 30.26
N ALA A 290 -14.85 -16.52 29.46
CA ALA A 290 -13.60 -15.86 29.75
C ALA A 290 -13.88 -14.54 30.48
N ARG A 291 -13.01 -14.21 31.43
CA ARG A 291 -12.98 -12.90 32.09
C ARG A 291 -11.64 -12.27 31.77
N VAL A 292 -11.66 -11.09 31.16
CA VAL A 292 -10.50 -10.45 30.53
C VAL A 292 -10.23 -9.09 31.18
N ARG A 293 -8.94 -8.80 31.38
CA ARG A 293 -8.40 -7.48 31.73
C ARG A 293 -7.71 -6.90 30.51
N ILE A 294 -7.91 -5.61 30.25
CA ILE A 294 -7.11 -4.83 29.31
C ILE A 294 -6.34 -3.77 30.10
N GLU A 295 -5.03 -3.71 29.93
CA GLU A 295 -4.16 -2.67 30.45
C GLU A 295 -3.60 -1.87 29.29
N TYR A 296 -3.73 -0.55 29.35
CA TYR A 296 -3.26 0.39 28.35
C TYR A 296 -2.08 1.20 28.91
N MET A 297 -1.07 1.41 28.08
CA MET A 297 0.09 2.25 28.37
C MET A 297 0.09 3.40 27.37
N CYS A 298 -0.20 4.61 27.85
CA CYS A 298 -0.28 5.81 27.02
C CYS A 298 1.11 6.44 26.86
N ALA A 299 1.38 7.09 25.73
CA ALA A 299 2.70 7.67 25.45
C ALA A 299 3.06 8.89 26.32
N ASP A 300 2.09 9.45 27.07
CA ASP A 300 2.34 10.46 28.10
C ASP A 300 2.77 9.86 29.46
N GLY A 301 2.91 8.53 29.53
CA GLY A 301 3.34 7.78 30.72
C GLY A 301 2.18 7.32 31.63
N GLN A 302 0.93 7.68 31.31
CA GLN A 302 -0.21 7.18 32.08
C GLN A 302 -0.50 5.71 31.79
N ARG A 303 -1.02 5.01 32.81
CA ARG A 303 -1.48 3.63 32.69
C ARG A 303 -2.90 3.53 33.20
N VAL A 304 -3.71 2.82 32.41
CA VAL A 304 -5.14 2.73 32.62
C VAL A 304 -5.56 1.30 32.36
N SER A 305 -6.48 0.75 33.14
CA SER A 305 -6.92 -0.63 32.95
C SER A 305 -8.40 -0.83 33.13
N ARG A 306 -8.96 -1.72 32.30
CA ARG A 306 -10.32 -2.24 32.41
C ARG A 306 -10.27 -3.69 32.88
N GLU A 307 -10.91 -3.98 34.00
CA GLU A 307 -10.99 -5.33 34.56
C GLU A 307 -12.39 -5.93 34.35
N GLY A 308 -12.50 -7.25 34.43
CA GLY A 308 -13.79 -7.93 34.46
C GLY A 308 -14.59 -7.93 33.17
N ILE A 309 -13.94 -7.80 32.01
CA ILE A 309 -14.63 -7.88 30.71
C ILE A 309 -15.04 -9.34 30.47
N GLU A 310 -16.34 -9.59 30.50
CA GLU A 310 -16.87 -10.93 30.20
C GLU A 310 -16.94 -11.18 28.69
N VAL A 311 -16.42 -12.32 28.27
CA VAL A 311 -16.56 -12.87 26.92
C VAL A 311 -17.16 -14.28 27.07
N PRO A 312 -18.48 -14.45 26.84
CA PRO A 312 -19.15 -15.73 27.00
C PRO A 312 -18.46 -16.87 26.24
N GLY A 313 -18.66 -18.10 26.69
CA GLY A 313 -18.17 -19.29 25.99
C GLY A 313 -18.74 -19.36 24.57
N ARG A 314 -17.90 -19.74 23.61
CA ARG A 314 -18.26 -19.85 22.18
C ARG A 314 -18.85 -18.56 21.62
N SER A 315 -18.28 -17.42 21.99
CA SER A 315 -18.70 -16.12 21.46
C SER A 315 -17.52 -15.19 21.28
N ARG A 316 -17.80 -13.98 20.78
CA ARG A 316 -16.83 -12.88 20.71
C ARG A 316 -17.40 -11.58 21.29
N ARG A 317 -16.54 -10.60 21.50
CA ARG A 317 -16.87 -9.26 21.96
C ARG A 317 -15.90 -8.22 21.39
N THR A 318 -16.37 -7.03 21.04
CA THR A 318 -15.52 -5.88 20.66
C THR A 318 -15.42 -4.89 21.82
N VAL A 319 -14.25 -4.31 22.02
CA VAL A 319 -14.04 -3.14 22.88
C VAL A 319 -13.59 -1.98 21.98
N ALA A 320 -14.33 -0.88 21.97
CA ALA A 320 -13.95 0.34 21.27
C ALA A 320 -12.99 1.16 22.15
N VAL A 321 -11.70 1.16 21.81
CA VAL A 321 -10.66 1.78 22.65
C VAL A 321 -10.82 3.30 22.69
N HIS A 322 -11.19 3.90 21.56
CA HIS A 322 -11.38 5.34 21.39
C HIS A 322 -12.66 5.90 22.03
N GLU A 323 -13.58 5.04 22.46
CA GLU A 323 -14.81 5.42 23.19
C GLU A 323 -14.74 5.07 24.67
N ASP A 324 -13.64 4.48 25.14
CA ASP A 324 -13.53 3.99 26.51
C ASP A 324 -13.50 5.18 27.50
N ASP A 325 -14.37 5.12 28.49
CA ASP A 325 -14.61 6.13 29.53
C ASP A 325 -13.52 6.17 30.61
N LEU A 326 -12.49 5.34 30.44
CA LEU A 326 -11.31 5.28 31.30
C LEU A 326 -10.30 6.44 31.12
N GLY A 327 -10.68 7.48 30.38
CA GLY A 327 -9.85 8.67 30.15
C GLY A 327 -8.79 8.51 29.05
N ILE A 328 -8.87 7.42 28.26
CA ILE A 328 -8.09 7.21 27.04
C ILE A 328 -8.79 7.78 25.81
N GLY A 329 -10.14 7.68 25.78
CA GLY A 329 -11.13 8.24 24.85
C GLY A 329 -10.62 8.78 23.51
N ARG A 330 -11.18 9.88 23.01
CA ARG A 330 -10.56 10.62 21.89
C ARG A 330 -9.65 11.71 22.43
N HIS A 331 -8.35 11.64 22.15
CA HIS A 331 -7.34 12.54 22.72
C HIS A 331 -6.39 13.14 21.67
N ASP A 332 -6.31 14.46 21.59
CA ASP A 332 -5.58 15.18 20.53
C ASP A 332 -4.04 15.23 20.74
N GLY A 333 -3.50 14.55 21.75
CA GLY A 333 -2.09 14.59 22.13
C GLY A 333 -1.44 13.21 22.31
N LEU A 334 -0.24 13.18 22.91
CA LEU A 334 0.52 11.94 23.15
C LEU A 334 -0.27 10.89 23.95
N HIS A 335 -1.21 11.31 24.79
CA HIS A 335 -2.10 10.40 25.51
C HIS A 335 -2.89 9.47 24.58
N GLY A 336 -3.22 9.94 23.37
CA GLY A 336 -3.96 9.16 22.38
C GLY A 336 -3.14 8.06 21.70
N ASP A 337 -1.81 8.00 21.88
CA ASP A 337 -1.03 6.86 21.39
C ASP A 337 -0.90 5.82 22.50
N VAL A 338 -1.43 4.62 22.26
CA VAL A 338 -1.63 3.61 23.29
C VAL A 338 -1.10 2.24 22.87
N SER A 339 -0.40 1.57 23.77
CA SER A 339 -0.10 0.15 23.68
C SER A 339 -1.05 -0.61 24.61
N ALA A 340 -1.34 -1.87 24.33
CA ALA A 340 -2.27 -2.66 25.13
C ALA A 340 -1.71 -4.03 25.50
N LYS A 341 -2.02 -4.47 26.72
CA LYS A 341 -1.89 -5.86 27.16
C LYS A 341 -3.27 -6.39 27.52
N VAL A 342 -3.64 -7.52 26.94
CA VAL A 342 -4.91 -8.20 27.19
C VAL A 342 -4.64 -9.52 27.90
N SER A 343 -5.16 -9.69 29.12
CA SER A 343 -4.89 -10.84 29.99
C SER A 343 -6.17 -11.53 30.46
N SER A 344 -6.12 -12.86 30.59
CA SER A 344 -7.17 -13.66 31.20
C SER A 344 -7.10 -13.59 32.73
N GLU A 345 -8.20 -13.21 33.37
CA GLU A 345 -8.33 -13.14 34.84
C GLU A 345 -8.77 -14.48 35.45
N ASN A 346 -9.44 -15.33 34.67
CA ASN A 346 -9.99 -16.61 35.14
C ASN A 346 -9.33 -17.84 34.50
N GLY A 347 -8.23 -17.63 33.77
CA GLY A 347 -7.39 -18.67 33.17
C GLY A 347 -7.92 -19.26 31.84
N VAL A 348 -9.07 -18.80 31.35
CA VAL A 348 -9.62 -19.17 30.03
C VAL A 348 -8.90 -18.39 28.94
N ALA A 349 -8.31 -19.10 27.98
CA ALA A 349 -7.57 -18.51 26.87
C ALA A 349 -8.51 -17.96 25.79
N THR A 350 -8.15 -16.82 25.21
CA THR A 350 -8.88 -16.12 24.14
C THR A 350 -7.97 -15.88 22.94
N VAL A 351 -8.53 -15.38 21.85
CA VAL A 351 -7.82 -14.85 20.68
C VAL A 351 -8.12 -13.37 20.61
N VAL A 352 -7.12 -12.54 20.29
CA VAL A 352 -7.28 -11.09 20.28
C VAL A 352 -6.61 -10.47 19.06
N GLU A 353 -7.37 -9.63 18.37
CA GLU A 353 -6.95 -8.82 17.22
C GLU A 353 -7.23 -7.35 17.49
N ARG A 354 -6.48 -6.46 16.82
CA ARG A 354 -6.62 -5.00 16.95
C ARG A 354 -6.81 -4.34 15.58
N PRO A 355 -8.06 -4.21 15.11
CA PRO A 355 -8.36 -3.37 13.97
C PRO A 355 -8.34 -1.89 14.35
N THR A 356 -7.76 -1.10 13.46
CA THR A 356 -7.75 0.35 13.51
C THR A 356 -8.21 0.90 12.17
N TYR A 357 -9.23 1.77 12.18
CA TYR A 357 -9.69 2.51 11.00
C TYR A 357 -9.28 3.95 11.15
N PHE A 358 -8.78 4.57 10.08
CA PHE A 358 -8.20 5.90 10.22
C PHE A 358 -8.42 6.84 9.03
N THR A 359 -8.42 8.13 9.35
CA THR A 359 -8.05 9.24 8.48
C THR A 359 -6.78 9.86 9.05
N TYR A 360 -5.64 9.53 8.45
CA TYR A 360 -4.33 10.01 8.82
C TYR A 360 -3.90 11.15 7.88
N ARG A 361 -3.37 12.24 8.43
CA ARG A 361 -3.27 13.53 7.69
C ARG A 361 -4.68 13.93 7.16
N PRO A 362 -4.92 15.07 6.50
CA PRO A 362 -6.31 15.43 6.18
C PRO A 362 -7.02 14.47 5.19
N TYR A 363 -6.30 13.56 4.51
CA TYR A 363 -6.86 12.74 3.43
C TYR A 363 -6.33 11.30 3.31
N TRP A 364 -5.40 10.80 4.14
CA TRP A 364 -4.93 9.41 4.01
C TRP A 364 -5.82 8.46 4.79
N THR A 365 -6.82 7.91 4.11
CA THR A 365 -7.79 7.00 4.73
C THR A 365 -7.35 5.57 4.59
N GLY A 366 -7.59 4.75 5.61
CA GLY A 366 -7.29 3.33 5.56
C GLY A 366 -7.75 2.62 6.82
N GLY A 367 -7.22 1.42 6.99
CA GLY A 367 -7.25 0.70 8.24
C GLY A 367 -6.29 -0.47 8.17
N HIS A 368 -5.92 -0.98 9.33
CA HIS A 368 -5.06 -2.14 9.47
C HIS A 368 -5.55 -2.99 10.63
N ASP A 369 -5.14 -4.25 10.67
CA ASP A 369 -5.43 -5.17 11.76
C ASP A 369 -4.18 -6.00 12.04
N VAL A 370 -4.00 -6.41 13.29
CA VAL A 370 -2.90 -7.28 13.72
C VAL A 370 -3.40 -8.30 14.72
N MET A 371 -2.91 -9.53 14.59
CA MET A 371 -2.97 -10.53 15.66
C MET A 371 -2.05 -10.08 16.80
N GLY A 372 -2.51 -10.18 18.04
CA GLY A 372 -1.68 -9.83 19.19
C GLY A 372 -0.38 -10.63 19.24
N ALA A 373 0.69 -10.04 19.76
CA ALA A 373 1.92 -10.75 20.05
C ALA A 373 1.71 -11.73 21.24
N ALA A 374 2.41 -12.86 21.21
CA ALA A 374 2.35 -13.85 22.28
C ALA A 374 3.09 -13.44 23.57
N GLY A 375 3.96 -12.43 23.51
CA GLY A 375 4.76 -11.95 24.63
C GLY A 375 6.04 -11.22 24.19
N PRO A 376 6.71 -10.54 25.13
CA PRO A 376 7.93 -9.79 24.85
C PRO A 376 9.08 -10.70 24.39
N ARG A 377 9.90 -10.18 23.46
CA ARG A 377 11.07 -10.87 22.89
C ARG A 377 12.29 -9.96 22.90
N GLU A 378 13.46 -10.58 22.95
CA GLU A 378 14.74 -9.90 22.79
C GLU A 378 15.03 -9.52 21.34
N ALA A 379 14.32 -10.09 20.37
CA ALA A 379 14.46 -9.71 18.96
C ALA A 379 13.14 -9.76 18.20
N TRP A 380 12.95 -8.80 17.29
CA TRP A 380 11.86 -8.75 16.31
C TRP A 380 12.40 -8.38 14.93
N PHE A 381 11.80 -8.95 13.90
CA PHE A 381 12.26 -8.80 12.53
C PHE A 381 11.12 -8.35 11.61
N PHE A 382 11.42 -7.42 10.72
CA PHE A 382 10.51 -6.83 9.75
C PHE A 382 11.17 -6.85 8.36
N ALA A 383 10.58 -7.56 7.41
CA ALA A 383 11.15 -7.69 6.06
C ALA A 383 10.73 -6.53 5.14
N GLU A 384 9.52 -6.01 5.33
CA GLU A 384 9.00 -4.82 4.68
C GLU A 384 9.35 -3.53 5.42
N GLY A 385 9.26 -2.42 4.69
CA GLY A 385 9.46 -1.08 5.20
C GLY A 385 9.85 -0.12 4.09
N CYS A 386 9.39 1.13 4.17
CA CYS A 386 9.67 2.13 3.16
C CYS A 386 9.85 3.53 3.77
N THR A 387 10.90 4.23 3.38
CA THR A 387 11.22 5.60 3.80
C THR A 387 11.11 6.60 2.65
N ARG A 388 10.56 6.17 1.50
CA ARG A 388 10.36 7.03 0.34
C ARG A 388 9.32 8.13 0.62
N PRO A 389 9.39 9.29 -0.09
CA PRO A 389 8.29 10.24 -0.13
C PRO A 389 6.95 9.55 -0.41
N GLY A 390 5.93 9.92 0.37
CA GLY A 390 4.63 9.27 0.34
C GLY A 390 4.46 8.10 1.31
N PHE A 391 5.49 7.71 2.06
CA PHE A 391 5.40 6.73 3.15
C PHE A 391 5.80 7.36 4.49
N ASP A 392 4.99 7.10 5.51
CA ASP A 392 5.25 7.41 6.91
C ASP A 392 5.36 6.06 7.64
N THR A 393 6.58 5.51 7.69
CA THR A 393 6.89 4.27 8.42
C THR A 393 7.26 4.60 9.86
N TYR A 394 6.64 3.91 10.80
CA TYR A 394 6.94 3.98 12.22
C TYR A 394 7.27 2.61 12.77
N LEU A 395 7.96 2.59 13.91
CA LEU A 395 8.18 1.40 14.72
C LEU A 395 7.68 1.68 16.14
N CYS A 396 6.66 0.94 16.56
CA CYS A 396 6.12 1.02 17.92
C CYS A 396 6.78 -0.04 18.79
N LEU A 397 7.39 0.40 19.90
CA LEU A 397 8.01 -0.45 20.91
C LEU A 397 7.21 -0.38 22.20
N PHE A 398 6.90 -1.53 22.78
CA PHE A 398 6.17 -1.62 24.03
C PHE A 398 6.92 -2.51 25.02
N ASN A 399 7.25 -1.97 26.18
CA ASN A 399 7.85 -2.70 27.28
C ASN A 399 6.77 -3.01 28.34
N PRO A 400 6.16 -4.23 28.34
CA PRO A 400 5.21 -4.62 29.37
C PRO A 400 5.86 -5.02 30.70
N GLY A 401 7.19 -5.05 30.78
CA GLY A 401 7.96 -5.57 31.90
C GLY A 401 8.18 -4.55 33.02
N GLY A 402 8.80 -5.03 34.11
CA GLY A 402 9.19 -4.23 35.27
C GLY A 402 10.61 -3.66 35.20
N GLU A 403 11.39 -4.02 34.18
CA GLU A 403 12.78 -3.59 33.98
C GLU A 403 12.91 -2.76 32.71
N ARG A 404 13.85 -1.80 32.71
CA ARG A 404 14.09 -0.94 31.54
C ARG A 404 14.72 -1.75 30.42
N ALA A 405 14.20 -1.63 29.21
CA ALA A 405 14.79 -2.23 28.01
C ALA A 405 15.75 -1.25 27.32
N LEU A 406 16.89 -1.77 26.89
CA LEU A 406 17.78 -1.09 25.94
C LEU A 406 17.67 -1.81 24.61
N VAL A 407 17.29 -1.07 23.57
CA VAL A 407 16.99 -1.61 22.24
C VAL A 407 17.92 -0.99 21.21
N ASP A 408 18.55 -1.85 20.42
CA ASP A 408 19.29 -1.49 19.22
C ASP A 408 18.41 -1.74 18.00
N LEU A 409 18.39 -0.80 17.06
CA LEU A 409 17.70 -0.92 15.78
C LEU A 409 18.73 -1.02 14.67
N HIS A 410 18.58 -2.04 13.84
CA HIS A 410 19.42 -2.27 12.66
C HIS A 410 18.55 -2.17 11.42
N TYR A 411 18.83 -1.18 10.59
CA TYR A 411 18.15 -0.94 9.32
C TYR A 411 18.96 -1.53 8.16
N PHE A 412 18.34 -2.31 7.29
CA PHE A 412 18.98 -2.95 6.14
C PHE A 412 18.30 -2.52 4.84
N CYS A 413 19.06 -1.90 3.94
CA CYS A 413 18.55 -1.41 2.67
C CYS A 413 18.93 -2.35 1.50
N SER A 414 18.21 -2.23 0.38
CA SER A 414 18.42 -3.03 -0.85
C SER A 414 19.85 -2.94 -1.42
N GLY A 415 20.58 -1.85 -1.17
CA GLY A 415 21.98 -1.68 -1.58
C GLY A 415 23.03 -2.30 -0.65
N GLY A 416 22.61 -3.06 0.37
CA GLY A 416 23.51 -3.62 1.41
C GLY A 416 23.99 -2.57 2.42
N LEU A 417 23.43 -1.36 2.40
CA LEU A 417 23.67 -0.34 3.42
C LEU A 417 22.99 -0.76 4.71
N ARG A 418 23.74 -0.71 5.80
CA ARG A 418 23.25 -0.93 7.16
C ARG A 418 23.41 0.33 7.99
N VAL A 419 22.36 0.72 8.70
CA VAL A 419 22.38 1.84 9.65
C VAL A 419 21.95 1.33 11.01
N ASP A 420 22.77 1.61 12.03
CA ASP A 420 22.54 1.16 13.39
C ASP A 420 22.21 2.33 14.31
N ARG A 421 21.20 2.14 15.15
CA ARG A 421 20.87 3.01 16.29
C ARG A 421 20.93 2.17 17.55
N ASN A 422 21.76 2.58 18.51
CA ASN A 422 22.00 1.77 19.70
C ASN A 422 21.46 2.45 20.95
N ALA A 423 21.11 1.64 21.94
CA ALA A 423 20.69 2.05 23.28
C ALA A 423 19.45 2.97 23.31
N ILE A 424 18.44 2.67 22.50
CA ILE A 424 17.12 3.28 22.64
C ILE A 424 16.49 2.76 23.95
N GLU A 425 16.15 3.68 24.85
CA GLU A 425 15.58 3.34 26.15
C GLU A 425 14.06 3.21 26.04
N VAL A 426 13.52 2.06 26.48
CA VAL A 426 12.08 1.87 26.66
C VAL A 426 11.83 1.54 28.13
N GLU A 427 11.32 2.52 28.88
CA GLU A 427 11.10 2.42 30.32
C GLU A 427 10.08 1.30 30.68
N PRO A 428 10.14 0.73 31.90
CA PRO A 428 9.18 -0.28 32.35
C PRO A 428 7.72 0.17 32.18
N GLY A 429 6.86 -0.73 31.70
CA GLY A 429 5.43 -0.49 31.45
C GLY A 429 5.15 0.80 30.67
N SER A 430 5.95 1.07 29.65
CA SER A 430 5.83 2.25 28.79
C SER A 430 5.90 1.85 27.32
N ARG A 431 5.62 2.82 26.45
CA ARG A 431 5.74 2.67 25.00
C ARG A 431 6.58 3.78 24.40
N LEU A 432 7.15 3.50 23.24
CA LEU A 432 7.90 4.44 22.41
C LEU A 432 7.49 4.25 20.95
N THR A 433 7.40 5.34 20.19
CA THR A 433 7.22 5.29 18.73
C THR A 433 8.41 5.95 18.07
N VAL A 434 9.09 5.21 17.20
CA VAL A 434 10.24 5.68 16.43
C VAL A 434 9.79 6.00 15.00
N PRO A 435 9.92 7.26 14.52
CA PRO A 435 9.64 7.61 13.13
C PRO A 435 10.77 7.12 12.22
N VAL A 436 10.66 5.88 11.74
CA VAL A 436 11.70 5.22 10.92
C VAL A 436 12.07 6.05 9.68
N HIS A 437 11.08 6.71 9.06
CA HIS A 437 11.28 7.56 7.89
C HIS A 437 12.09 8.85 8.16
N GLU A 438 12.23 9.26 9.42
CA GLU A 438 13.12 10.36 9.83
C GLU A 438 14.46 9.81 10.34
N ASP A 439 14.45 8.61 10.92
CA ASP A 439 15.56 8.06 11.67
C ASP A 439 16.56 7.25 10.83
N ALA A 440 16.09 6.46 9.85
CA ALA A 440 16.87 5.37 9.27
C ALA A 440 18.13 5.79 8.48
N MET A 441 18.29 7.06 8.10
CA MET A 441 19.30 7.44 7.11
C MET A 441 19.96 8.83 7.29
N GLY A 442 19.69 9.55 8.39
CA GLY A 442 20.39 10.81 8.72
C GLY A 442 20.19 12.00 7.75
N THR A 443 19.45 11.86 6.64
CA THR A 443 19.21 12.93 5.65
C THR A 443 17.76 13.09 5.19
N GLY A 444 16.78 12.41 5.79
CA GLY A 444 15.36 12.49 5.40
C GLY A 444 14.96 11.53 4.29
N ARG A 445 13.73 11.70 3.75
CA ARG A 445 13.09 10.78 2.80
C ARG A 445 13.89 10.59 1.51
N HIS A 446 14.01 9.35 1.04
CA HIS A 446 14.81 8.99 -0.15
C HIS A 446 13.95 8.78 -1.40
N ASP A 447 14.33 9.36 -2.53
CA ASP A 447 13.60 9.28 -3.81
C ASP A 447 14.14 8.21 -4.78
N ASP A 448 15.13 7.40 -4.36
CA ASP A 448 15.74 6.34 -5.16
C ASP A 448 15.34 4.91 -4.71
N ASN A 449 15.93 3.90 -5.37
CA ASN A 449 15.74 2.48 -5.02
C ASN A 449 16.22 2.15 -3.58
N GLY A 450 16.89 3.07 -2.87
CA GLY A 450 17.40 2.92 -1.51
C GLY A 450 16.41 3.24 -0.39
N GLY A 451 15.17 3.64 -0.71
CA GLY A 451 14.16 3.94 0.30
C GLY A 451 13.51 2.71 0.97
N ASP A 452 13.64 1.50 0.41
CA ASP A 452 13.08 0.29 1.04
C ASP A 452 14.02 -0.20 2.16
N VAL A 453 13.44 -0.55 3.31
CA VAL A 453 14.17 -0.87 4.54
C VAL A 453 13.59 -2.10 5.24
N SER A 454 14.45 -2.99 5.70
CA SER A 454 14.11 -4.04 6.66
C SER A 454 14.65 -3.67 8.03
N ILE A 455 13.96 -4.07 9.10
CA ILE A 455 14.28 -3.65 10.47
C ILE A 455 14.53 -4.89 11.33
N LEU A 456 15.67 -4.92 12.02
CA LEU A 456 15.89 -5.80 13.16
C LEU A 456 15.88 -4.95 14.43
N VAL A 457 14.96 -5.28 15.33
CA VAL A 457 14.88 -4.75 16.69
C VAL A 457 15.56 -5.74 17.61
N GLN A 458 16.60 -5.33 18.34
CA GLN A 458 17.37 -6.23 19.19
C GLN A 458 17.60 -5.63 20.59
N SER A 459 17.28 -6.39 21.63
CA SER A 459 17.57 -6.02 23.01
C SER A 459 19.07 -6.14 23.28
N SER A 460 19.69 -5.09 23.81
CA SER A 460 21.12 -5.06 24.17
C SER A 460 21.37 -5.34 25.65
N ASN A 461 20.32 -5.39 26.48
CA ASN A 461 20.41 -5.73 27.90
C ASN A 461 19.60 -6.98 28.31
N GLY A 462 19.05 -7.72 27.35
CA GLY A 462 18.30 -8.97 27.59
C GLY A 462 16.87 -8.77 28.08
N VAL A 463 16.38 -7.52 28.18
CA VAL A 463 14.98 -7.24 28.50
C VAL A 463 14.18 -7.16 27.21
N GLY A 464 13.21 -8.07 27.06
CA GLY A 464 12.37 -8.13 25.86
C GLY A 464 11.31 -7.04 25.77
N VAL A 465 10.97 -6.66 24.55
CA VAL A 465 9.88 -5.71 24.22
C VAL A 465 8.90 -6.37 23.25
N ILE A 466 7.80 -5.71 22.94
CA ILE A 466 6.92 -5.99 21.80
C ILE A 466 7.22 -4.97 20.71
N ALA A 467 7.18 -5.38 19.44
CA ALA A 467 7.39 -4.47 18.32
C ALA A 467 6.32 -4.67 17.22
N GLU A 468 5.79 -3.56 16.73
CA GLU A 468 4.89 -3.47 15.56
C GLU A 468 5.36 -2.35 14.64
N ARG A 469 5.06 -2.48 13.34
CA ARG A 469 5.50 -1.53 12.31
C ARG A 469 4.31 -1.02 11.49
N PRO A 470 3.62 0.03 11.96
CA PRO A 470 2.59 0.68 11.17
C PRO A 470 3.24 1.55 10.07
N MET A 471 2.66 1.48 8.89
CA MET A 471 3.03 2.25 7.71
C MET A 471 1.79 2.94 7.16
N TYR A 472 1.88 4.25 6.95
CA TYR A 472 0.83 5.03 6.29
C TYR A 472 1.37 5.56 4.98
N PHE A 473 0.57 5.51 3.91
CA PHE A 473 1.06 5.88 2.60
C PHE A 473 0.01 6.50 1.68
N ALA A 474 0.51 7.37 0.82
CA ALA A 474 -0.12 7.71 -0.44
C ALA A 474 0.77 7.17 -1.58
N GLY A 475 0.26 6.12 -2.24
CA GLY A 475 0.78 5.39 -3.39
C GLY A 475 0.96 6.20 -4.68
N ARG A 476 1.44 7.43 -4.58
CA ARG A 476 1.79 8.32 -5.69
C ARG A 476 3.16 8.01 -6.29
N TRP A 477 3.82 6.92 -5.88
CA TRP A 477 5.22 6.67 -6.20
C TRP A 477 5.45 6.04 -7.57
N ARG A 478 4.46 5.35 -8.17
CA ARG A 478 4.63 4.84 -9.55
C ARG A 478 4.71 5.95 -10.60
N THR A 479 4.39 7.20 -10.26
CA THR A 479 4.52 8.36 -11.16
C THR A 479 5.78 9.21 -10.94
N MET A 480 6.73 8.83 -10.07
CA MET A 480 7.85 9.74 -9.74
C MET A 480 9.23 9.08 -9.59
N ASN A 481 9.58 8.03 -10.34
CA ASN A 481 11.01 7.73 -10.56
C ASN A 481 11.62 8.75 -11.56
N LYS A 482 11.60 10.01 -11.12
CA LYS A 482 12.12 11.18 -11.80
C LYS A 482 13.65 11.13 -11.90
N ALA A 483 14.31 10.41 -10.98
CA ALA A 483 15.76 10.16 -10.99
C ALA A 483 16.22 9.26 -12.15
N GLY A 484 15.43 8.23 -12.52
CA GLY A 484 15.75 7.31 -13.62
C GLY A 484 15.69 7.95 -15.03
N VAL A 485 14.88 9.00 -15.19
CA VAL A 485 14.71 9.72 -16.48
C VAL A 485 16.03 10.31 -16.95
N ALA A 486 16.75 11.00 -16.06
CA ALA A 486 18.00 11.68 -16.39
C ALA A 486 19.12 10.70 -16.76
N GLY A 487 19.13 9.50 -16.15
CA GLY A 487 20.06 8.43 -16.49
C GLY A 487 19.82 7.81 -17.87
N ASN A 488 18.56 7.74 -18.33
CA ASN A 488 18.19 7.10 -19.60
C ASN A 488 18.21 8.07 -20.82
N TRP A 489 17.86 9.34 -20.62
CA TRP A 489 17.77 10.34 -21.69
C TRP A 489 18.96 11.31 -21.76
N GLY A 490 19.83 11.31 -20.74
CA GLY A 490 20.93 12.26 -20.59
C GLY A 490 20.47 13.65 -20.15
N TRP A 491 21.29 14.35 -19.36
CA TRP A 491 20.99 15.72 -18.92
C TRP A 491 20.98 16.69 -20.11
N GLY A 492 19.80 17.22 -20.47
CA GLY A 492 19.60 18.04 -21.68
C GLY A 492 18.21 18.66 -21.80
N GLN A 493 17.84 19.01 -23.03
CA GLN A 493 16.49 19.45 -23.36
C GLN A 493 15.66 18.31 -23.95
N ILE A 494 14.35 18.30 -23.70
CA ILE A 494 13.41 17.29 -24.22
C ILE A 494 12.26 18.01 -24.91
N SER A 495 12.00 17.71 -26.18
CA SER A 495 10.82 18.23 -26.91
C SER A 495 9.83 17.14 -27.32
N ARG A 496 10.22 15.87 -27.16
CA ARG A 496 9.44 14.69 -27.55
C ARG A 496 9.93 13.45 -26.78
N GLY A 497 9.04 12.52 -26.49
CA GLY A 497 9.34 11.16 -26.02
C GLY A 497 9.65 10.17 -27.15
N SER A 498 9.62 8.87 -26.84
CA SER A 498 9.96 7.83 -27.84
C SER A 498 8.89 7.72 -28.95
N PRO A 499 9.28 7.71 -30.24
CA PRO A 499 8.34 7.46 -31.33
C PRO A 499 7.86 6.00 -31.41
N SER A 500 8.51 5.08 -30.68
CA SER A 500 8.18 3.65 -30.71
C SER A 500 7.06 3.24 -29.77
N ARG A 501 6.59 4.15 -28.90
CA ARG A 501 5.53 3.90 -27.93
C ARG A 501 4.36 4.82 -28.24
N ASN A 502 3.14 4.30 -28.19
CA ASN A 502 1.91 5.02 -28.48
C ASN A 502 1.49 5.99 -27.37
N ARG A 503 2.43 6.63 -26.69
CA ARG A 503 2.19 7.57 -25.58
C ARG A 503 2.30 9.02 -26.03
N VAL A 504 1.52 9.89 -25.42
CA VAL A 504 1.62 11.35 -25.56
C VAL A 504 1.53 12.01 -24.18
N ALA A 505 2.15 13.17 -24.01
CA ALA A 505 2.07 13.92 -22.77
C ALA A 505 1.26 15.20 -22.98
N LEU A 506 0.13 15.31 -22.27
CA LEU A 506 -0.59 16.57 -22.11
C LEU A 506 0.11 17.37 -21.01
N THR A 507 0.64 18.54 -21.38
CA THR A 507 1.38 19.38 -20.44
C THR A 507 0.76 20.77 -20.36
N PHE A 508 0.63 21.30 -19.16
CA PHE A 508 -0.07 22.56 -18.90
C PHE A 508 0.87 23.56 -18.24
N ASP A 509 1.05 24.72 -18.86
CA ASP A 509 1.72 25.87 -18.24
C ASP A 509 0.65 26.67 -17.47
N ILE A 510 0.75 26.63 -16.14
CA ILE A 510 -0.25 27.23 -15.24
C ILE A 510 0.23 28.62 -14.83
N GLU A 511 -0.32 29.61 -15.52
CA GLU A 511 0.18 30.98 -15.53
C GLU A 511 -0.78 31.98 -14.87
N MET A 512 -2.08 31.64 -14.78
CA MET A 512 -3.14 32.53 -14.30
C MET A 512 -3.75 32.03 -12.99
N SER A 513 -4.43 32.92 -12.27
CA SER A 513 -5.26 32.56 -11.12
C SER A 513 -6.74 32.60 -11.53
N SER A 514 -7.08 31.91 -12.62
CA SER A 514 -8.41 31.98 -13.28
C SER A 514 -9.39 30.90 -12.80
N GLY A 515 -8.94 29.95 -11.98
CA GLY A 515 -9.72 28.75 -11.62
C GLY A 515 -9.77 27.69 -12.72
N ASN A 516 -9.22 27.95 -13.91
CA ASN A 516 -9.27 27.00 -15.02
C ASN A 516 -8.43 25.74 -14.77
N ALA A 517 -7.28 25.85 -14.11
CA ALA A 517 -6.51 24.67 -13.68
C ALA A 517 -7.36 23.68 -12.87
N ALA A 518 -8.24 24.17 -11.98
CA ALA A 518 -9.14 23.32 -11.22
C ALA A 518 -10.20 22.62 -12.09
N ARG A 519 -10.69 23.30 -13.13
CA ARG A 519 -11.66 22.75 -14.09
C ARG A 519 -10.99 21.74 -15.05
N GLU A 520 -9.74 21.98 -15.41
CA GLU A 520 -8.92 21.02 -16.17
C GLU A 520 -8.72 19.74 -15.36
N LEU A 521 -8.40 19.85 -14.06
CA LEU A 521 -8.33 18.71 -13.15
C LEU A 521 -9.65 17.94 -13.09
N ASP A 522 -10.81 18.62 -13.00
CA ASP A 522 -12.13 17.96 -13.04
C ASP A 522 -12.31 17.12 -14.32
N ILE A 523 -11.91 17.67 -15.47
CA ILE A 523 -11.99 16.99 -16.77
C ILE A 523 -11.03 15.79 -16.82
N LEU A 524 -9.77 16.00 -16.44
CA LEU A 524 -8.75 14.94 -16.42
C LEU A 524 -9.17 13.78 -15.52
N LYS A 525 -9.70 14.08 -14.33
CA LYS A 525 -10.29 13.09 -13.42
C LYS A 525 -11.47 12.35 -14.04
N SER A 526 -12.39 13.06 -14.70
CA SER A 526 -13.54 12.44 -15.38
C SER A 526 -13.16 11.53 -16.55
N LYS A 527 -11.98 11.76 -17.14
CA LYS A 527 -11.43 11.01 -18.26
C LYS A 527 -10.40 9.96 -17.84
N ASP A 528 -10.09 9.87 -16.55
CA ASP A 528 -9.03 9.03 -15.99
C ASP A 528 -7.66 9.22 -16.67
N VAL A 529 -7.28 10.47 -16.91
CA VAL A 529 -6.01 10.86 -17.55
C VAL A 529 -5.14 11.63 -16.56
N LYS A 530 -3.84 11.31 -16.52
CA LYS A 530 -2.83 12.09 -15.79
C LYS A 530 -2.03 12.97 -16.76
N SER A 531 -1.49 14.06 -16.23
CA SER A 531 -0.86 15.15 -17.00
C SER A 531 0.29 15.75 -16.20
N THR A 532 1.14 16.55 -16.85
CA THR A 532 2.21 17.29 -16.18
C THR A 532 1.92 18.79 -16.16
N PHE A 533 1.93 19.37 -14.96
CA PHE A 533 1.64 20.78 -14.72
C PHE A 533 2.93 21.54 -14.41
N PHE A 534 3.31 22.46 -15.29
CA PHE A 534 4.39 23.41 -15.10
C PHE A 534 3.84 24.65 -14.42
N MET A 535 4.20 24.86 -13.16
CA MET A 535 3.60 25.92 -12.34
C MET A 535 4.57 27.06 -12.06
N LEU A 536 4.04 28.28 -12.15
CA LEU A 536 4.68 29.44 -11.55
C LEU A 536 4.57 29.41 -10.02
N ALA A 537 5.52 30.04 -9.32
CA ALA A 537 5.53 30.09 -7.86
C ALA A 537 4.24 30.65 -7.23
N ALA A 538 3.58 31.64 -7.84
CA ALA A 538 2.35 32.20 -7.32
C ALA A 538 1.19 31.19 -7.35
N GLN A 539 1.10 30.39 -8.42
CA GLN A 539 0.11 29.34 -8.62
C GLN A 539 0.41 28.15 -7.71
N ALA A 540 1.69 27.83 -7.53
CA ALA A 540 2.14 26.88 -6.52
C ALA A 540 1.82 27.32 -5.08
N ASN A 541 1.59 28.61 -4.83
CA ASN A 541 1.14 29.15 -3.54
C ASN A 541 -0.39 29.30 -3.42
N ALA A 542 -1.16 29.00 -4.47
CA ALA A 542 -2.61 29.00 -4.38
C ALA A 542 -3.08 27.92 -3.38
N PRO A 543 -4.01 28.23 -2.45
CA PRO A 543 -4.49 27.25 -1.49
C PRO A 543 -5.14 26.05 -2.17
N GLY A 544 -4.71 24.84 -1.79
CA GLY A 544 -5.32 23.57 -2.21
C GLY A 544 -5.06 23.12 -3.65
N LEU A 545 -4.62 23.99 -4.57
CA LEU A 545 -4.44 23.62 -5.98
C LEU A 545 -3.29 22.62 -6.18
N LEU A 546 -2.15 22.88 -5.53
CA LEU A 546 -0.94 22.07 -5.67
C LEU A 546 -1.12 20.71 -4.99
N GLU A 547 -1.73 20.70 -3.80
CA GLU A 547 -2.15 19.48 -3.11
C GLU A 547 -3.12 18.71 -4.00
N ARG A 548 -4.15 19.35 -4.56
CA ARG A 548 -5.10 18.69 -5.46
C ARG A 548 -4.44 18.07 -6.70
N MET A 549 -3.55 18.80 -7.38
CA MET A 549 -2.79 18.25 -8.52
C MET A 549 -2.01 17.00 -8.11
N ALA A 550 -1.29 17.08 -6.99
CA ALA A 550 -0.55 15.95 -6.44
C ALA A 550 -1.50 14.80 -6.03
N ASP A 551 -2.64 15.11 -5.41
CA ASP A 551 -3.63 14.19 -4.86
C ASP A 551 -4.34 13.41 -5.96
N GLU A 552 -4.57 14.06 -7.09
CA GLU A 552 -5.16 13.43 -8.28
C GLU A 552 -4.12 12.70 -9.14
N GLY A 553 -2.86 12.62 -8.71
CA GLY A 553 -1.79 11.85 -9.36
C GLY A 553 -1.14 12.53 -10.56
N HIS A 554 -1.29 13.85 -10.69
CA HIS A 554 -0.62 14.62 -11.73
C HIS A 554 0.82 14.94 -11.36
N GLU A 555 1.64 15.13 -12.38
CA GLU A 555 3.03 15.45 -12.19
C GLU A 555 3.24 16.95 -12.02
N LEU A 556 3.96 17.34 -10.97
CA LEU A 556 4.32 18.73 -10.71
C LEU A 556 5.69 19.05 -11.31
N ALA A 557 5.78 20.16 -12.04
CA ALA A 557 7.00 20.63 -12.67
C ALA A 557 7.14 22.16 -12.50
N SER A 558 8.36 22.68 -12.62
CA SER A 558 8.64 24.10 -12.41
C SER A 558 8.47 24.92 -13.69
N HIS A 559 7.79 26.06 -13.59
CA HIS A 559 7.74 27.08 -14.65
C HIS A 559 8.42 28.41 -14.23
N GLY A 560 9.19 28.38 -13.14
CA GLY A 560 9.86 29.56 -12.60
C GLY A 560 8.95 30.40 -11.69
N VAL A 561 9.37 31.63 -11.37
CA VAL A 561 8.65 32.46 -10.38
C VAL A 561 7.76 33.51 -11.05
N SER A 562 8.25 34.17 -12.10
CA SER A 562 7.69 35.45 -12.57
C SER A 562 7.36 35.50 -14.05
N HIS A 563 7.41 34.35 -14.74
CA HIS A 563 7.19 34.25 -16.20
C HIS A 563 8.14 35.14 -17.03
N SER A 564 9.36 35.35 -16.56
CA SER A 564 10.35 36.14 -17.31
C SER A 564 10.93 35.34 -18.47
N MET A 565 10.93 35.89 -19.67
CA MET A 565 11.70 35.33 -20.80
C MET A 565 13.19 35.71 -20.78
N SER A 566 13.62 36.51 -19.79
CA SER A 566 15.00 36.94 -19.62
C SER A 566 15.60 36.38 -18.32
N TYR A 567 16.67 35.60 -18.46
CA TYR A 567 17.37 34.94 -17.37
C TYR A 567 18.88 35.22 -17.42
N ASP A 568 19.45 35.45 -16.25
CA ASP A 568 20.85 35.13 -15.96
C ASP A 568 20.94 33.84 -15.13
N ALA A 569 22.14 33.30 -14.97
CA ALA A 569 22.37 32.05 -14.25
C ALA A 569 21.95 32.11 -12.78
N GLY A 570 22.22 33.24 -12.09
CA GLY A 570 21.91 33.39 -10.67
C GLY A 570 20.41 33.44 -10.42
N ARG A 571 19.68 34.17 -11.28
CA ARG A 571 18.21 34.21 -11.25
C ARG A 571 17.60 32.84 -11.53
N LEU A 572 18.10 32.11 -12.52
CA LEU A 572 17.58 30.78 -12.84
C LEU A 572 17.71 29.83 -11.64
N VAL A 573 18.89 29.79 -11.01
CA VAL A 573 19.13 28.93 -9.83
C VAL A 573 18.21 29.30 -8.67
N SER A 574 18.05 30.59 -8.38
CA SER A 574 17.20 31.03 -7.26
C SER A 574 15.71 30.77 -7.51
N GLU A 575 15.22 30.98 -8.73
CA GLU A 575 13.82 30.70 -9.08
C GLU A 575 13.51 29.19 -9.04
N LEU A 576 14.41 28.33 -9.53
CA LEU A 576 14.26 26.87 -9.45
C LEU A 576 14.20 26.38 -8.00
N ALA A 577 15.08 26.89 -7.14
CA ALA A 577 15.11 26.52 -5.72
C ALA A 577 13.86 26.99 -4.98
N ALA A 578 13.33 28.18 -5.31
CA ALA A 578 12.13 28.73 -4.68
C ALA A 578 10.89 27.87 -4.96
N VAL A 579 10.66 27.51 -6.23
CA VAL A 579 9.52 26.66 -6.61
C VAL A 579 9.62 25.27 -6.01
N GLU A 580 10.82 24.67 -6.06
CA GLU A 580 11.09 23.35 -5.46
C GLU A 580 10.76 23.34 -3.97
N SER A 581 11.25 24.35 -3.24
CA SER A 581 11.01 24.47 -1.81
C SER A 581 9.53 24.60 -1.47
N THR A 582 8.77 25.42 -2.22
CA THR A 582 7.32 25.54 -2.03
C THR A 582 6.58 24.24 -2.29
N VAL A 583 6.90 23.55 -3.39
CA VAL A 583 6.25 22.27 -3.76
C VAL A 583 6.56 21.20 -2.72
N ASN A 584 7.83 21.08 -2.32
CA ASN A 584 8.28 20.12 -1.33
C ASN A 584 7.65 20.36 0.05
N GLN A 585 7.62 21.60 0.54
CA GLN A 585 7.01 21.92 1.84
C GLN A 585 5.52 21.61 1.89
N ARG A 586 4.80 21.80 0.78
CA ARG A 586 3.34 21.66 0.73
C ARG A 586 2.87 20.23 0.43
N THR A 587 3.65 19.46 -0.33
CA THR A 587 3.23 18.12 -0.78
C THR A 587 4.21 17.00 -0.49
N GLY A 588 5.44 17.31 -0.07
CA GLY A 588 6.52 16.34 0.03
C GLY A 588 7.05 15.86 -1.34
N LEU A 589 6.61 16.47 -2.45
CA LEU A 589 7.03 16.10 -3.80
C LEU A 589 8.16 16.99 -4.33
N SER A 590 8.79 16.57 -5.43
CA SER A 590 9.81 17.33 -6.14
C SER A 590 9.32 17.76 -7.52
N THR A 591 9.68 18.97 -7.95
CA THR A 591 9.51 19.42 -9.34
C THR A 591 10.59 18.88 -10.27
N LYS A 592 11.76 18.51 -9.75
CA LYS A 592 12.86 17.93 -10.53
C LYS A 592 12.46 16.58 -11.13
N PRO A 593 12.92 16.23 -12.35
CA PRO A 593 13.84 17.02 -13.14
C PRO A 593 13.14 18.06 -14.01
N TYR A 594 11.82 18.23 -14.02
CA TYR A 594 11.20 19.00 -15.11
C TYR A 594 11.13 20.50 -14.82
N PHE A 595 11.74 21.28 -15.72
CA PHE A 595 11.60 22.72 -15.79
C PHE A 595 11.27 23.14 -17.21
N ARG A 596 10.37 24.10 -17.38
CA ARG A 596 10.07 24.71 -18.68
C ARG A 596 10.32 26.21 -18.60
N PHE A 597 11.19 26.71 -19.48
CA PHE A 597 11.41 28.15 -19.62
C PHE A 597 10.13 28.83 -20.12
N PRO A 598 9.68 29.92 -19.50
CA PRO A 598 8.65 30.80 -20.05
C PRO A 598 8.96 31.16 -21.51
N GLY A 599 7.99 30.95 -22.41
CA GLY A 599 8.12 31.18 -23.84
C GLY A 599 9.18 30.32 -24.56
N GLY A 600 9.73 29.29 -23.91
CA GLY A 600 10.82 28.48 -24.46
C GLY A 600 12.17 29.21 -24.53
N ALA A 601 12.35 30.31 -23.80
CA ALA A 601 13.50 31.23 -23.93
C ALA A 601 14.86 30.70 -23.41
N GLY A 602 15.02 29.39 -23.22
CA GLY A 602 16.26 28.77 -22.78
C GLY A 602 17.37 28.86 -23.84
N THR A 603 18.56 29.34 -23.44
CA THR A 603 19.78 29.25 -24.25
C THR A 603 20.60 28.03 -23.84
N ALA A 604 21.52 27.57 -24.70
CA ALA A 604 22.38 26.42 -24.38
C ALA A 604 23.13 26.57 -23.03
N GLY A 605 23.60 27.79 -22.72
CA GLY A 605 24.24 28.07 -21.43
C GLY A 605 23.28 28.00 -20.24
N LEU A 606 22.06 28.51 -20.39
CA LEU A 606 21.04 28.44 -19.33
C LEU A 606 20.52 27.02 -19.11
N ILE A 607 20.39 26.23 -20.17
CA ILE A 607 20.04 24.81 -20.08
C ILE A 607 21.10 24.05 -19.26
N GLN A 608 22.39 24.31 -19.51
CA GLN A 608 23.47 23.71 -18.71
C GLN A 608 23.40 24.12 -17.23
N VAL A 609 23.01 25.37 -16.94
CA VAL A 609 22.79 25.82 -15.57
C VAL A 609 21.62 25.06 -14.94
N ALA A 610 20.47 24.93 -15.61
CA ALA A 610 19.34 24.14 -15.11
C ALA A 610 19.74 22.66 -14.85
N ASN A 611 20.49 22.06 -15.78
CA ASN A 611 21.01 20.69 -15.65
C ASN A 611 21.91 20.54 -14.41
N SER A 612 22.76 21.52 -14.11
CA SER A 612 23.61 21.50 -12.90
C SER A 612 22.81 21.53 -11.59
N GLN A 613 21.54 21.95 -11.64
CA GLN A 613 20.63 21.97 -10.50
C GLN A 613 19.72 20.73 -10.43
N GLY A 614 19.93 19.77 -11.33
CA GLY A 614 19.14 18.54 -11.41
C GLY A 614 17.85 18.69 -12.23
N TYR A 615 17.77 19.67 -13.13
CA TYR A 615 16.62 19.86 -14.03
C TYR A 615 16.94 19.57 -15.50
N MET A 616 16.00 18.97 -16.21
CA MET A 616 15.89 18.87 -17.66
C MET A 616 14.93 19.94 -18.17
N SER A 617 15.32 20.61 -19.24
CA SER A 617 14.49 21.64 -19.87
C SER A 617 13.47 21.02 -20.83
N VAL A 618 12.18 21.12 -20.52
CA VAL A 618 11.10 20.51 -21.28
C VAL A 618 10.44 21.52 -22.23
N TYR A 619 10.45 21.17 -23.50
CA TYR A 619 9.79 21.84 -24.61
C TYR A 619 8.60 21.01 -25.10
N TRP A 620 8.12 21.28 -26.31
CA TRP A 620 6.96 20.61 -26.90
C TRP A 620 7.19 20.30 -28.37
N SER A 621 6.40 19.34 -28.87
CA SER A 621 6.36 18.96 -30.28
C SER A 621 5.07 19.40 -30.97
N VAL A 622 4.05 19.78 -30.19
CA VAL A 622 2.74 20.24 -30.66
C VAL A 622 2.37 21.49 -29.87
N ASP A 623 2.10 22.58 -30.58
CA ASP A 623 1.63 23.86 -30.03
C ASP A 623 0.32 24.25 -30.74
N PRO A 624 -0.85 24.10 -30.09
CA PRO A 624 -2.11 24.54 -30.68
C PRO A 624 -2.28 26.06 -30.64
N GLN A 625 -1.46 26.78 -29.89
CA GLN A 625 -1.55 28.22 -29.61
C GLN A 625 -2.90 28.59 -28.98
N ASP A 626 -3.33 27.81 -27.99
CA ASP A 626 -4.50 28.10 -27.15
C ASP A 626 -4.40 29.49 -26.47
N TRP A 627 -3.19 29.95 -26.17
CA TRP A 627 -2.89 31.30 -25.67
C TRP A 627 -3.19 32.44 -26.65
N SER A 628 -3.38 32.17 -27.95
CA SER A 628 -3.52 33.21 -28.99
C SER A 628 -4.96 33.69 -29.27
N GLY A 629 -5.94 33.20 -28.49
CA GLY A 629 -7.36 33.55 -28.67
C GLY A 629 -8.10 32.71 -29.73
N LYS A 630 -7.53 31.56 -30.14
CA LYS A 630 -8.20 30.60 -31.03
C LYS A 630 -9.43 29.97 -30.36
N SER A 631 -10.40 29.54 -31.17
CA SER A 631 -11.56 28.78 -30.67
C SER A 631 -11.14 27.39 -30.18
N ALA A 632 -11.96 26.78 -29.32
CA ALA A 632 -11.73 25.43 -28.82
C ALA A 632 -11.62 24.40 -29.95
N GLU A 633 -12.46 24.53 -31.00
CA GLU A 633 -12.45 23.63 -32.17
C GLU A 633 -11.14 23.74 -32.95
N ALA A 634 -10.59 24.96 -33.07
CA ALA A 634 -9.29 25.16 -33.71
C ALA A 634 -8.15 24.54 -32.89
N VAL A 635 -8.22 24.61 -31.55
CA VAL A 635 -7.28 23.95 -30.63
C VAL A 635 -7.37 22.42 -30.80
N VAL A 636 -8.57 21.84 -30.73
CA VAL A 636 -8.81 20.40 -30.95
C VAL A 636 -8.25 19.96 -32.32
N SER A 637 -8.61 20.67 -33.38
CA SER A 637 -8.18 20.34 -34.74
C SER A 637 -6.67 20.37 -34.87
N ASN A 638 -5.99 21.33 -34.24
CA ASN A 638 -4.53 21.41 -34.29
C ASN A 638 -3.87 20.25 -33.53
N VAL A 639 -4.32 19.97 -32.30
CA VAL A 639 -3.75 18.88 -31.48
C VAL A 639 -3.91 17.55 -32.19
N LEU A 640 -5.11 17.24 -32.70
CA LEU A 640 -5.36 15.97 -33.36
C LEU A 640 -4.62 15.86 -34.71
N ALA A 641 -4.46 16.95 -35.46
CA ALA A 641 -3.71 16.89 -36.72
C ALA A 641 -2.20 16.65 -36.52
N ASN A 642 -1.62 17.13 -35.42
CA ASN A 642 -0.15 17.17 -35.24
C ASN A 642 0.38 16.18 -34.19
N SER A 643 -0.48 15.52 -33.43
CA SER A 643 -0.05 14.55 -32.41
C SER A 643 0.31 13.19 -33.01
N SER A 644 1.36 12.57 -32.47
CA SER A 644 1.90 11.25 -32.83
C SER A 644 2.58 10.62 -31.61
N ASN A 645 3.05 9.37 -31.73
CA ASN A 645 3.85 8.72 -30.71
C ASN A 645 4.98 9.61 -30.17
N GLY A 646 5.06 9.72 -28.85
CA GLY A 646 6.01 10.54 -28.12
C GLY A 646 5.69 12.04 -28.10
N SER A 647 4.58 12.50 -28.67
CA SER A 647 4.26 13.93 -28.70
C SER A 647 4.11 14.52 -27.29
N ILE A 648 4.86 15.58 -27.01
CA ILE A 648 4.60 16.51 -25.90
C ILE A 648 3.74 17.65 -26.44
N ILE A 649 2.57 17.87 -25.84
CA ILE A 649 1.56 18.84 -26.24
C ILE A 649 1.57 19.98 -25.21
N LEU A 650 1.78 21.21 -25.67
CA LEU A 650 1.72 22.42 -24.85
C LEU A 650 0.28 22.94 -24.76
N LEU A 651 -0.21 23.12 -23.55
CA LEU A 651 -1.50 23.72 -23.21
C LEU A 651 -1.31 24.70 -22.04
N HIS A 652 -2.32 25.53 -21.79
CA HIS A 652 -2.33 26.54 -20.74
C HIS A 652 -3.70 26.59 -20.04
N ASP A 653 -3.75 27.21 -18.87
CA ASP A 653 -4.97 27.39 -18.06
C ASP A 653 -5.96 28.43 -18.65
N ARG A 654 -6.55 28.12 -19.81
CA ARG A 654 -7.41 29.01 -20.62
C ARG A 654 -8.81 28.43 -20.83
N ASP A 655 -9.80 29.31 -21.05
CA ASP A 655 -11.20 28.89 -21.24
C ASP A 655 -11.40 28.02 -22.50
N ASN A 656 -10.70 28.34 -23.58
CA ASN A 656 -10.72 27.55 -24.81
C ASN A 656 -10.04 26.19 -24.62
N THR A 657 -9.02 26.09 -23.77
CA THR A 657 -8.37 24.81 -23.39
C THR A 657 -9.31 23.95 -22.57
N VAL A 658 -9.95 24.50 -21.54
CA VAL A 658 -10.98 23.80 -20.75
C VAL A 658 -12.09 23.25 -21.66
N ALA A 659 -12.55 24.04 -22.63
CA ALA A 659 -13.59 23.61 -23.57
C ALA A 659 -13.10 22.55 -24.58
N ALA A 660 -11.84 22.61 -25.00
CA ALA A 660 -11.24 21.69 -25.98
C ALA A 660 -10.82 20.34 -25.37
N LEU A 661 -10.41 20.33 -24.10
CA LEU A 661 -9.72 19.22 -23.45
C LEU A 661 -10.48 17.87 -23.52
N PRO A 662 -11.81 17.79 -23.31
CA PRO A 662 -12.52 16.51 -23.43
C PRO A 662 -12.40 15.90 -24.83
N ALA A 663 -12.55 16.71 -25.88
CA ALA A 663 -12.47 16.27 -27.27
C ALA A 663 -11.03 15.95 -27.71
N ILE A 664 -10.04 16.65 -27.15
CA ILE A 664 -8.62 16.30 -27.34
C ILE A 664 -8.35 14.90 -26.81
N ILE A 665 -8.72 14.62 -25.56
CA ILE A 665 -8.48 13.32 -24.92
C ILE A 665 -9.17 12.21 -25.70
N ASP A 666 -10.46 12.37 -25.99
CA ASP A 666 -11.24 11.37 -26.74
C ASP A 666 -10.66 11.11 -28.13
N GLY A 667 -10.24 12.17 -28.83
CA GLY A 667 -9.65 12.07 -30.16
C GLY A 667 -8.25 11.43 -30.18
N LEU A 668 -7.43 11.64 -29.14
CA LEU A 668 -6.13 10.99 -28.99
C LEU A 668 -6.31 9.49 -28.70
N CYS A 669 -7.17 9.14 -27.75
CA CYS A 669 -7.48 7.76 -27.40
C CYS A 669 -8.08 6.99 -28.59
N ALA A 670 -8.98 7.61 -29.36
CA ALA A 670 -9.56 7.01 -30.57
C ALA A 670 -8.51 6.72 -31.65
N ARG A 671 -7.36 7.40 -31.63
CA ARG A 671 -6.21 7.16 -32.52
C ARG A 671 -5.20 6.16 -31.94
N GLY A 672 -5.52 5.53 -30.81
CA GLY A 672 -4.64 4.59 -30.13
C GLY A 672 -3.48 5.24 -29.38
N LEU A 673 -3.52 6.57 -29.16
CA LEU A 673 -2.52 7.28 -28.37
C LEU A 673 -2.98 7.33 -26.90
N GLU A 674 -2.06 7.05 -25.98
CA GLU A 674 -2.25 7.00 -24.54
C GLU A 674 -1.73 8.29 -23.89
N PRO A 675 -2.59 9.18 -23.38
CA PRO A 675 -2.17 10.34 -22.59
C PRO A 675 -1.58 9.91 -21.24
N VAL A 676 -0.34 10.31 -20.96
CA VAL A 676 0.41 9.97 -19.73
C VAL A 676 1.20 11.18 -19.21
N THR A 677 1.78 11.09 -18.01
CA THR A 677 2.75 12.07 -17.50
C THR A 677 4.07 12.05 -18.27
N LEU A 678 4.92 13.09 -18.13
CA LEU A 678 6.25 13.08 -18.75
C LEU A 678 7.12 11.95 -18.23
N THR A 679 7.11 11.67 -16.91
CA THR A 679 7.87 10.55 -16.34
C THR A 679 7.44 9.21 -16.95
N GLU A 680 6.14 8.91 -17.03
CA GLU A 680 5.64 7.66 -17.63
C GLU A 680 5.99 7.54 -19.12
N MET A 681 6.05 8.66 -19.84
CA MET A 681 6.43 8.67 -21.25
C MET A 681 7.95 8.45 -21.45
N LEU A 682 8.78 9.03 -20.59
CA LEU A 682 10.25 9.07 -20.75
C LEU A 682 10.97 7.93 -20.02
N TYR A 683 10.48 7.54 -18.86
CA TYR A 683 11.01 6.43 -18.06
C TYR A 683 9.89 5.48 -17.65
N PRO A 684 9.33 4.74 -18.62
CA PRO A 684 8.52 3.59 -18.28
C PRO A 684 9.44 2.63 -17.53
N GLY A 685 9.19 2.43 -16.23
CA GLY A 685 9.96 1.49 -15.42
C GLY A 685 10.06 0.10 -16.08
N PRO A 686 10.94 -0.78 -15.56
CA PRO A 686 11.01 -2.16 -16.02
C PRO A 686 9.64 -2.85 -16.00
#